data_AF-A0A0J7LW75-F1
#
_entry.id   AF-A0A0J7LW75-F1
#
_cell.length_a   1.000
_cell.length_b   1.000
_cell.length_c   1.000
_cell.angle_alpha   90.00
_cell.angle_beta   90.00
_cell.angle_gamma   90.00
#
_symmetry.space_group_name_H-M   'P 1'
#
loop_
_entity.id
_entity.type
_entity.pdbx_description
1 polymer ?
#
loop_
_entity_poly.entity_id
_entity_poly.type
_entity_poly.pdbx_seq_one_letter_code
_entity_poly.pdbx_strand_id
1 'polypeptide(L)'
;MPRSPKTLQPPADIDPNRLALIAAATPNFLVMLDDAGRIEWVNPSFEEQTGYRLEEIRGRLPRDVLYGPETDPGTITRINQKLHRAEVIEEDILHYTRSGMPYWVHTYCVPIGTAQGVAPGFIAIQNNISDRKHSERGLRIAASVFDRSHEAILISDQSNRILDVNPAFSRITGYSRKEVLGLNPAILSSGRHSGDYYQSMWRSIEKTDHWRGEIWNRRKSGEEYVELLSISRVHLEEPGQYYHVAAFSDITALKNHARELDRAANYDDLTGLPNRQLLEERLRTARRHADRQHRSVSVCYLDLDGFKAINDRLGRSAGDQTLRTLSERLTRALRSGDTVARIGGDEFVLLLQGDDNHEAVYQRILATVGAPVAVGDQTITLTASLGITRYPEDNAEAEGLIRHAHQAMYSAKEKGRNQYHFFDPGLDEHRRHRRDQLVEITRALEHEEFELYFQPQIRITDGQLLGFEALIRWNHPEKGLVAPGDFLPIVENSHLEVPLGQWVLKEAIHQMNLWKSAGADLSVSINISAPHLMDRSFADYLESYLHSHPEVNPGRITLEVLESTALEDTKHASNVLARCRTLGLQVALDDFGTGFSSLTYLRTLPVDLIKIDQSFVRNMLDDASDHAIVESVIFLAQRFAHPVLAEGVETMEHARALRRMGCNFAQGYGIARPMPASEVLDWARQWQERLESGKHGDVLSPVLASGEGI
;
A
#
# COMPACT_ATOMS: atom_id res chain seq x y z
N MET A 1 -13.07 70.23 43.10
CA MET A 1 -12.73 71.61 42.68
C MET A 1 -13.16 72.58 43.78
N PRO A 2 -12.33 73.55 44.18
CA PRO A 2 -12.77 74.60 45.10
C PRO A 2 -13.92 75.42 44.47
N ARG A 3 -14.86 75.88 45.30
CA ARG A 3 -16.00 76.72 44.86
C ARG A 3 -15.48 78.06 44.33
N SER A 4 -16.10 78.56 43.26
CA SER A 4 -15.77 79.86 42.67
C SER A 4 -15.82 80.99 43.71
N PRO A 5 -14.91 81.99 43.64
CA PRO A 5 -14.97 83.15 44.52
C PRO A 5 -16.31 83.87 44.39
N LYS A 6 -16.93 84.24 45.51
CA LYS A 6 -18.20 84.99 45.52
C LYS A 6 -18.06 86.44 45.05
N THR A 7 -16.84 86.96 45.01
CA THR A 7 -16.51 88.33 44.61
C THR A 7 -15.35 88.30 43.61
N LEU A 8 -15.59 88.83 42.42
CA LEU A 8 -14.61 89.03 41.34
C LEU A 8 -14.16 90.49 41.34
N GLN A 9 -13.59 90.97 42.45
CA GLN A 9 -12.97 92.30 42.50
C GLN A 9 -11.46 92.14 42.38
N PRO A 10 -10.81 92.86 41.45
CA PRO A 10 -9.35 92.87 41.36
C PRO A 10 -8.77 93.46 42.67
N PRO A 11 -7.69 92.88 43.23
CA PRO A 11 -7.03 93.44 44.40
C PRO A 11 -6.56 94.87 44.11
N ALA A 12 -6.97 95.83 44.93
CA ALA A 12 -6.68 97.25 44.71
C ALA A 12 -5.18 97.63 44.91
N ASP A 13 -4.39 96.70 45.45
CA ASP A 13 -3.00 96.85 45.88
C ASP A 13 -1.97 96.19 44.93
N ILE A 14 -2.42 95.61 43.81
CA ILE A 14 -1.55 94.92 42.86
C ILE A 14 -1.40 95.73 41.56
N ASP A 15 -0.15 95.91 41.13
CA ASP A 15 0.20 96.52 39.84
C ASP A 15 -0.43 95.72 38.67
N PRO A 16 -1.26 96.35 37.81
CA PRO A 16 -1.82 95.73 36.61
C PRO A 16 -0.77 95.07 35.71
N ASN A 17 0.45 95.61 35.61
CA ASN A 17 1.52 95.01 34.81
C ASN A 17 1.94 93.64 35.36
N ARG A 18 1.88 93.46 36.68
CA ARG A 18 2.20 92.18 37.33
C ARG A 18 1.15 91.12 37.05
N LEU A 19 -0.13 91.50 37.02
CA LEU A 19 -1.23 90.60 36.64
C LEU A 19 -1.15 90.21 35.16
N ALA A 20 -0.82 91.17 34.27
CA ALA A 20 -0.60 90.90 32.85
C ALA A 20 0.58 89.93 32.63
N LEU A 21 1.67 90.08 33.39
CA LEU A 21 2.81 89.16 33.33
C LEU A 21 2.44 87.75 33.80
N ILE A 22 1.64 87.61 34.86
CA ILE A 22 1.14 86.30 35.34
C ILE A 22 0.25 85.66 34.28
N ALA A 23 -0.64 86.43 33.65
CA ALA A 23 -1.49 85.95 32.56
C ALA A 23 -0.67 85.50 31.33
N ALA A 24 0.43 86.18 31.05
CA ALA A 24 1.34 85.79 29.96
C ALA A 24 2.19 84.55 30.29
N ALA A 25 2.61 84.39 31.55
CA ALA A 25 3.55 83.34 31.97
C ALA A 25 2.90 82.01 32.39
N THR A 26 1.58 81.96 32.57
CA THR A 26 0.89 80.73 33.01
C THR A 26 0.90 79.66 31.90
N PRO A 27 1.13 78.37 32.23
CA PRO A 27 1.06 77.29 31.26
C PRO A 27 -0.38 76.95 30.84
N ASN A 28 -1.39 77.43 31.60
CA ASN A 28 -2.79 77.33 31.19
C ASN A 28 -3.06 78.28 30.02
N PHE A 29 -3.96 77.89 29.12
CA PHE A 29 -4.37 78.75 28.03
C PHE A 29 -5.40 79.76 28.55
N LEU A 30 -5.12 81.03 28.35
CA LEU A 30 -6.03 82.11 28.69
C LEU A 30 -6.62 82.68 27.40
N VAL A 31 -7.94 82.79 27.35
CA VAL A 31 -8.66 83.38 26.22
C VAL A 31 -9.65 84.39 26.76
N MET A 32 -9.53 85.64 26.29
CA MET A 32 -10.52 86.68 26.54
C MET A 32 -11.43 86.80 25.33
N LEU A 33 -12.73 86.85 25.57
CA LEU A 33 -13.76 87.03 24.56
C LEU A 33 -14.52 88.34 24.81
N ASP A 34 -14.95 88.99 23.74
CA ASP A 34 -15.87 90.14 23.80
C ASP A 34 -17.31 89.72 24.17
N ASP A 35 -18.22 90.69 24.26
CA ASP A 35 -19.64 90.47 24.58
C ASP A 35 -20.38 89.57 23.57
N ALA A 36 -19.90 89.53 22.33
CA ALA A 36 -20.38 88.66 21.26
C ALA A 36 -19.69 87.28 21.26
N GLY A 37 -18.77 87.00 22.18
CA GLY A 37 -18.04 85.75 22.31
C GLY A 37 -16.88 85.58 21.32
N ARG A 38 -16.41 86.67 20.70
CA ARG A 38 -15.27 86.66 19.76
C ARG A 38 -13.96 86.87 20.51
N ILE A 39 -12.89 86.27 20.00
CA ILE A 39 -11.57 86.32 20.63
C ILE A 39 -11.01 87.75 20.61
N GLU A 40 -10.79 88.32 21.79
CA GLU A 40 -10.17 89.63 21.98
C GLU A 40 -8.67 89.51 22.24
N TRP A 41 -8.28 88.55 23.07
CA TRP A 41 -6.90 88.32 23.49
C TRP A 41 -6.65 86.84 23.86
N VAL A 42 -5.43 86.36 23.66
CA VAL A 42 -4.94 85.06 24.13
C VAL A 42 -3.52 85.20 24.69
N ASN A 43 -3.13 84.30 25.60
CA ASN A 43 -1.76 84.31 26.12
C ASN A 43 -0.76 83.54 25.22
N PRO A 44 0.56 83.74 25.39
CA PRO A 44 1.58 83.04 24.61
C PRO A 44 1.49 81.52 24.65
N SER A 45 1.13 80.93 25.80
CA SER A 45 0.94 79.47 25.94
C SER A 45 -0.16 78.92 25.03
N PHE A 46 -1.23 79.70 24.81
CA PHE A 46 -2.26 79.36 23.82
C PHE A 46 -1.67 79.40 22.40
N GLU A 47 -0.91 80.42 22.04
CA GLU A 47 -0.32 80.55 20.70
C GLU A 47 0.67 79.42 20.40
N GLU A 48 1.51 79.06 21.38
CA GLU A 48 2.50 77.98 21.27
C GLU A 48 1.83 76.61 21.11
N GLN A 49 0.82 76.28 21.93
CA GLN A 49 0.13 75.00 21.84
C GLN A 49 -0.72 74.88 20.58
N THR A 50 -1.48 75.93 20.25
CA THR A 50 -2.48 75.86 19.17
C THR A 50 -1.89 76.16 17.80
N GLY A 51 -0.77 76.87 17.73
CA GLY A 51 -0.14 77.35 16.50
C GLY A 51 -0.86 78.53 15.84
N TYR A 52 -1.91 79.07 16.47
CA TYR A 52 -2.59 80.28 16.02
C TYR A 52 -2.00 81.50 16.71
N ARG A 53 -1.64 82.53 15.94
CA ARG A 53 -1.27 83.83 16.51
C ARG A 53 -2.51 84.67 16.76
N LEU A 54 -2.50 85.50 17.81
CA LEU A 54 -3.61 86.38 18.18
C LEU A 54 -4.07 87.23 16.98
N GLU A 55 -3.14 87.78 16.21
CA GLU A 55 -3.42 88.61 15.03
C GLU A 55 -4.27 87.88 13.97
N GLU A 56 -4.18 86.55 13.89
CA GLU A 56 -4.90 85.73 12.89
C GLU A 56 -6.32 85.34 13.33
N ILE A 57 -6.58 85.37 14.64
CA ILE A 57 -7.81 84.84 15.24
C ILE A 57 -8.64 85.90 15.96
N ARG A 58 -8.08 87.10 16.18
CA ARG A 58 -8.78 88.21 16.83
C ARG A 58 -10.06 88.56 16.08
N GLY A 59 -11.17 88.72 16.81
CA GLY A 59 -12.50 88.99 16.27
C GLY A 59 -13.24 87.77 15.69
N ARG A 60 -12.62 86.57 15.69
CA ARG A 60 -13.28 85.31 15.29
C ARG A 60 -13.89 84.60 16.49
N LEU A 61 -14.89 83.75 16.25
CA LEU A 61 -15.44 82.91 17.32
C LEU A 61 -14.53 81.70 17.56
N PRO A 62 -14.37 81.22 18.81
CA PRO A 62 -13.62 80.01 19.11
C PRO A 62 -14.03 78.80 18.26
N ARG A 63 -15.32 78.67 17.94
CA ARG A 63 -15.85 77.59 17.09
C ARG A 63 -15.31 77.59 15.66
N ASP A 64 -14.93 78.76 15.14
CA ASP A 64 -14.46 78.91 13.76
C ASP A 64 -12.95 78.59 13.64
N VAL A 65 -12.27 78.42 14.78
CA VAL A 65 -10.82 78.30 14.89
C VAL A 65 -10.40 76.99 15.55
N LEU A 66 -11.07 76.60 16.64
CA LEU A 66 -10.63 75.52 17.53
C LEU A 66 -11.45 74.24 17.40
N TYR A 67 -12.65 74.29 16.81
CA TYR A 67 -13.49 73.09 16.68
C TYR A 67 -13.19 72.38 15.37
N GLY A 68 -13.18 71.06 15.43
CA GLY A 68 -12.99 70.18 14.27
C GLY A 68 -14.00 69.03 14.23
N PRO A 69 -13.80 68.04 13.33
CA PRO A 69 -14.81 67.04 12.98
C PRO A 69 -15.34 66.19 14.13
N GLU A 70 -14.50 65.88 15.13
CA GLU A 70 -14.88 65.02 16.27
C GLU A 70 -15.23 65.81 17.53
N THR A 71 -15.38 67.13 17.42
CA THR A 71 -15.83 67.96 18.55
C THR A 71 -17.28 67.66 18.85
N ASP A 72 -17.58 67.20 20.07
CA ASP A 72 -18.93 66.77 20.45
C ASP A 72 -19.98 67.90 20.26
N PRO A 73 -20.97 67.74 19.36
CA PRO A 73 -21.99 68.76 19.10
C PRO A 73 -22.85 69.08 20.33
N GLY A 74 -23.06 68.09 21.23
CA GLY A 74 -23.79 68.28 22.47
C GLY A 74 -23.07 69.26 23.41
N THR A 75 -21.75 69.10 23.55
CA THR A 75 -20.89 69.99 24.34
C THR A 75 -20.85 71.40 23.75
N ILE A 76 -20.71 71.52 22.41
CA ILE A 76 -20.79 72.83 21.73
C ILE A 76 -22.11 73.55 22.04
N THR A 77 -23.22 72.81 21.99
CA THR A 77 -24.56 73.37 22.27
C THR A 77 -24.67 73.87 23.71
N ARG A 78 -24.16 73.11 24.69
CA ARG A 78 -24.15 73.53 26.11
C ARG A 78 -23.29 74.78 26.33
N ILE A 79 -22.10 74.83 25.72
CA ILE A 79 -21.20 75.99 25.80
C ILE A 79 -21.89 77.24 25.23
N ASN A 80 -22.48 77.15 24.03
CA ASN A 80 -23.16 78.28 23.40
C ASN A 80 -24.37 78.76 24.22
N GLN A 81 -25.18 77.84 24.76
CA GLN A 81 -26.31 78.20 25.62
C GLN A 81 -25.88 78.96 26.88
N LYS A 82 -24.80 78.51 27.53
CA LYS A 82 -24.23 79.17 28.72
C LYS A 82 -23.60 80.52 28.38
N LEU A 83 -22.91 80.65 27.24
CA LEU A 83 -22.41 81.93 26.72
C LEU A 83 -23.57 82.93 26.53
N HIS A 84 -24.66 82.53 25.87
CA HIS A 84 -25.82 83.39 25.64
C HIS A 84 -26.51 83.86 26.92
N ARG A 85 -26.47 83.06 27.98
CA ARG A 85 -27.08 83.38 29.28
C ARG A 85 -26.12 84.10 30.24
N ALA A 86 -24.87 84.35 29.81
CA ALA A 86 -23.81 84.83 30.68
C ALA A 86 -23.66 83.97 31.95
N GLU A 87 -23.67 82.65 31.79
CA GLU A 87 -23.46 81.67 32.87
C GLU A 87 -22.01 81.14 32.85
N VAL A 88 -21.54 80.62 33.99
CA VAL A 88 -20.24 79.96 34.09
C VAL A 88 -20.24 78.67 33.28
N ILE A 89 -19.16 78.45 32.52
CA ILE A 89 -18.94 77.26 31.69
C ILE A 89 -17.83 76.44 32.32
N GLU A 90 -18.07 75.15 32.50
CA GLU A 90 -17.08 74.17 32.95
C GLU A 90 -17.34 72.89 32.16
N GLU A 91 -16.51 72.60 31.15
CA GLU A 91 -16.69 71.46 30.25
C GLU A 91 -15.32 70.92 29.78
N ASP A 92 -15.25 69.61 29.51
CA ASP A 92 -14.16 69.03 28.71
C ASP A 92 -14.58 69.08 27.24
N ILE A 93 -13.76 69.67 26.37
CA ILE A 93 -14.03 69.77 24.93
C ILE A 93 -12.79 69.38 24.12
N LEU A 94 -13.03 68.76 22.96
CA LEU A 94 -11.98 68.42 22.01
C LEU A 94 -11.74 69.61 21.07
N HIS A 95 -10.53 70.16 21.09
CA HIS A 95 -10.10 71.23 20.19
C HIS A 95 -9.10 70.69 19.16
N TYR A 96 -8.82 71.51 18.15
CA TYR A 96 -7.86 71.24 17.09
C TYR A 96 -6.84 72.37 17.00
N THR A 97 -5.57 72.02 16.83
CA THR A 97 -4.51 72.99 16.52
C THR A 97 -4.65 73.47 15.08
N ARG A 98 -3.90 74.51 14.70
CA ARG A 98 -3.84 75.03 13.32
C ARG A 98 -3.42 73.97 12.30
N SER A 99 -2.58 73.01 12.70
CA SER A 99 -2.15 71.89 11.86
C SER A 99 -3.20 70.77 11.76
N GLY A 100 -4.34 70.90 12.43
CA GLY A 100 -5.40 69.90 12.47
C GLY A 100 -5.19 68.77 13.49
N MET A 101 -4.27 68.92 14.45
CA MET A 101 -4.10 67.90 15.50
C MET A 101 -5.14 68.08 16.63
N PRO A 102 -5.88 67.02 16.99
CA PRO A 102 -6.86 67.08 18.07
C PRO A 102 -6.16 67.07 19.44
N TYR A 103 -6.69 67.85 20.39
CA TYR A 103 -6.28 67.84 21.78
C TYR A 103 -7.47 68.12 22.70
N TRP A 104 -7.50 67.45 23.85
CA TRP A 104 -8.54 67.66 24.85
C TRP A 104 -8.19 68.84 25.76
N VAL A 105 -9.17 69.71 25.98
CA VAL A 105 -9.04 70.82 26.90
C VAL A 105 -10.17 70.81 27.92
N HIS A 106 -9.82 71.00 29.18
CA HIS A 106 -10.79 71.36 30.20
C HIS A 106 -10.93 72.88 30.20
N THR A 107 -12.11 73.39 29.85
CA THR A 107 -12.37 74.84 29.76
C THR A 107 -13.24 75.30 30.92
N TYR A 108 -12.77 76.32 31.63
CA TYR A 108 -13.53 77.05 32.64
C TYR A 108 -13.67 78.50 32.21
N CYS A 109 -14.88 78.94 31.87
CA CYS A 109 -15.17 80.27 31.35
C CYS A 109 -16.12 81.03 32.28
N VAL A 110 -15.78 82.30 32.57
CA VAL A 110 -16.59 83.19 33.41
C VAL A 110 -16.95 84.47 32.66
N PRO A 111 -18.18 84.98 32.79
CA PRO A 111 -18.56 86.29 32.27
C PRO A 111 -17.91 87.42 33.11
N ILE A 112 -17.51 88.49 32.45
CA ILE A 112 -17.04 89.75 33.04
C ILE A 112 -17.86 90.91 32.49
N GLY A 113 -18.02 92.00 33.25
CA GLY A 113 -18.73 93.17 32.75
C GLY A 113 -18.73 94.36 33.69
N THR A 114 -19.72 95.24 33.52
CA THR A 114 -19.78 96.56 34.19
C THR A 114 -19.84 96.47 35.71
N ALA A 115 -20.41 95.40 36.27
CA ALA A 115 -20.41 95.13 37.71
C ALA A 115 -19.00 94.89 38.29
N GLN A 116 -18.02 94.56 37.43
CA GLN A 116 -16.61 94.37 37.77
C GLN A 116 -15.72 95.53 37.27
N GLY A 117 -16.31 96.61 36.72
CA GLY A 117 -15.58 97.79 36.26
C GLY A 117 -14.87 97.65 34.91
N VAL A 118 -15.23 96.65 34.11
CA VAL A 118 -14.64 96.35 32.79
C VAL A 118 -15.71 96.22 31.70
N ALA A 119 -15.30 96.23 30.43
CA ALA A 119 -16.21 95.99 29.31
C ALA A 119 -16.84 94.57 29.41
N PRO A 120 -18.13 94.40 29.01
CA PRO A 120 -18.76 93.09 28.97
C PRO A 120 -17.99 92.10 28.07
N GLY A 121 -17.80 90.88 28.55
CA GLY A 121 -17.07 89.83 27.84
C GLY A 121 -16.93 88.55 28.67
N PHE A 122 -16.00 87.69 28.29
CA PHE A 122 -15.73 86.43 28.98
C PHE A 122 -14.23 86.16 29.14
N ILE A 123 -13.84 85.51 30.23
CA ILE A 123 -12.49 85.00 30.43
C ILE A 123 -12.55 83.48 30.55
N ALA A 124 -11.88 82.78 29.64
CA ALA A 124 -11.72 81.33 29.69
C ALA A 124 -10.29 80.96 30.11
N ILE A 125 -10.21 80.05 31.08
CA ILE A 125 -8.98 79.36 31.48
C ILE A 125 -9.11 77.92 31.00
N GLN A 126 -8.10 77.46 30.29
CA GLN A 126 -8.10 76.20 29.58
C GLN A 126 -6.86 75.38 29.97
N ASN A 127 -7.05 74.11 30.33
CA ASN A 127 -5.97 73.18 30.65
C ASN A 127 -5.96 71.99 29.69
N ASN A 128 -4.80 71.68 29.11
CA ASN A 128 -4.66 70.50 28.25
C ASN A 128 -4.72 69.22 29.09
N ILE A 129 -5.69 68.36 28.80
CA ILE A 129 -5.92 67.09 29.51
C ILE A 129 -5.73 65.88 28.60
N SER A 130 -5.05 66.04 27.46
CA SER A 130 -4.88 64.99 26.46
C SER A 130 -4.17 63.76 27.01
N ASP A 131 -3.05 63.93 27.71
CA ASP A 131 -2.27 62.80 28.26
C ASP A 131 -3.08 61.98 29.28
N ARG A 132 -3.89 62.67 30.09
CA ARG A 132 -4.81 62.05 31.04
C ARG A 132 -5.85 61.19 30.32
N LYS A 133 -6.52 61.74 29.29
CA LYS A 133 -7.53 61.01 28.51
C LYS A 133 -6.93 59.81 27.78
N HIS A 134 -5.72 59.94 27.23
CA HIS A 134 -5.03 58.82 26.57
C HIS A 134 -4.66 57.70 27.57
N SER A 135 -4.16 58.05 28.75
CA SER A 135 -3.83 57.07 29.80
C SER A 135 -5.06 56.32 30.31
N GLU A 136 -6.16 57.03 30.57
CA GLU A 136 -7.44 56.42 30.96
C GLU A 136 -7.98 55.48 29.88
N ARG A 137 -7.86 55.85 28.60
CA ARG A 137 -8.26 55.01 27.47
C ARG A 137 -7.38 53.77 27.37
N GLY A 138 -6.07 53.91 27.53
CA GLY A 138 -5.12 52.79 27.52
C GLY A 138 -5.45 51.75 28.59
N LEU A 139 -5.70 52.20 29.83
CA LEU A 139 -6.12 51.33 30.93
C LEU A 139 -7.44 50.59 30.63
N ARG A 140 -8.43 51.28 30.05
CA ARG A 140 -9.70 50.65 29.66
C ARG A 140 -9.53 49.59 28.58
N ILE A 141 -8.67 49.83 27.59
CA ILE A 141 -8.37 48.85 26.53
C ILE A 141 -7.67 47.63 27.15
N ALA A 142 -6.65 47.83 27.97
CA ALA A 142 -5.92 46.75 28.63
C ALA A 142 -6.84 45.89 29.53
N ALA A 143 -7.70 46.51 30.34
CA ALA A 143 -8.69 45.82 31.16
C ALA A 143 -9.68 45.01 30.30
N SER A 144 -10.15 45.59 29.19
CA SER A 144 -11.04 44.89 28.25
C SER A 144 -10.37 43.67 27.61
N VAL A 145 -9.08 43.76 27.24
CA VAL A 145 -8.32 42.62 26.70
C VAL A 145 -8.17 41.53 27.76
N PHE A 146 -7.85 41.89 29.00
CA PHE A 146 -7.74 40.94 30.10
C PHE A 146 -9.07 40.19 30.31
N ASP A 147 -10.19 40.93 30.44
CA ASP A 147 -11.51 40.36 30.74
C ASP A 147 -12.12 39.57 29.59
N ARG A 148 -11.91 40.01 28.34
CA ARG A 148 -12.54 39.42 27.14
C ARG A 148 -11.64 38.45 26.38
N SER A 149 -10.43 38.17 26.88
CA SER A 149 -9.56 37.15 26.26
C SER A 149 -10.23 35.78 26.30
N HIS A 150 -10.04 35.01 25.24
CA HIS A 150 -10.43 33.61 25.19
C HIS A 150 -9.40 32.71 25.90
N GLU A 151 -8.14 33.15 25.96
CA GLU A 151 -7.06 32.51 26.70
C GLU A 151 -7.14 32.85 28.18
N ALA A 152 -6.85 31.85 29.02
CA ALA A 152 -6.69 32.05 30.45
C ALA A 152 -5.45 32.88 30.70
N ILE A 153 -5.61 33.99 31.43
CA ILE A 153 -4.51 34.84 31.87
C ILE A 153 -4.42 34.74 33.39
N LEU A 154 -3.22 34.49 33.88
CA LEU A 154 -2.86 34.42 35.30
C LEU A 154 -1.66 35.34 35.53
N ILE A 155 -1.76 36.18 36.55
CA ILE A 155 -0.67 37.07 36.98
C ILE A 155 -0.24 36.61 38.36
N SER A 156 1.06 36.44 38.57
CA SER A 156 1.62 36.05 39.87
C SER A 156 2.83 36.90 40.26
N ASP A 157 3.10 36.92 41.57
CA ASP A 157 4.27 37.59 42.14
C ASP A 157 5.58 36.81 41.94
N GLN A 158 6.67 37.33 42.50
CA GLN A 158 8.00 36.72 42.44
C GLN A 158 8.09 35.38 43.17
N SER A 159 7.20 35.13 44.14
CA SER A 159 7.05 33.86 44.85
C SER A 159 6.06 32.92 44.15
N ASN A 160 5.64 33.26 42.93
CA ASN A 160 4.65 32.55 42.13
C ASN A 160 3.29 32.41 42.85
N ARG A 161 2.88 33.40 43.64
CA ARG A 161 1.53 33.49 44.22
C ARG A 161 0.63 34.28 43.29
N ILE A 162 -0.56 33.75 43.02
CA ILE A 162 -1.52 34.33 42.09
C ILE A 162 -2.05 35.66 42.63
N LEU A 163 -1.82 36.73 41.88
CA LEU A 163 -2.30 38.08 42.15
C LEU A 163 -3.62 38.36 41.45
N ASP A 164 -3.78 37.86 40.22
CA ASP A 164 -5.03 37.99 39.48
C ASP A 164 -5.19 36.90 38.42
N VAL A 165 -6.44 36.64 38.04
CA VAL A 165 -6.82 35.76 36.93
C VAL A 165 -8.02 36.34 36.18
N ASN A 166 -8.06 36.13 34.87
CA ASN A 166 -9.18 36.58 34.06
C ASN A 166 -10.36 35.58 34.07
N PRO A 167 -11.54 35.94 33.51
CA PRO A 167 -12.68 35.03 33.44
C PRO A 167 -12.41 33.73 32.67
N ALA A 168 -11.53 33.75 31.66
CA ALA A 168 -11.16 32.56 30.90
C ALA A 168 -10.42 31.51 31.74
N PHE A 169 -9.54 31.93 32.65
CA PHE A 169 -8.92 31.04 33.63
C PHE A 169 -9.96 30.27 34.43
N SER A 170 -10.99 30.97 34.91
CA SER A 170 -12.03 30.34 35.72
C SER A 170 -12.86 29.34 34.89
N ARG A 171 -13.15 29.67 33.64
CA ARG A 171 -13.87 28.80 32.70
C ARG A 171 -13.09 27.53 32.37
N ILE A 172 -11.77 27.63 32.15
CA ILE A 172 -10.93 26.48 31.78
C ILE A 172 -10.61 25.61 33.00
N THR A 173 -10.20 26.21 34.12
CA THR A 173 -9.72 25.43 35.28
C THR A 173 -10.85 24.98 36.21
N GLY A 174 -12.00 25.64 36.17
CA GLY A 174 -13.12 25.44 37.10
C GLY A 174 -12.93 26.10 38.46
N TYR A 175 -11.80 26.76 38.72
CA TYR A 175 -11.58 27.54 39.94
C TYR A 175 -12.02 28.98 39.75
N SER A 176 -12.78 29.52 40.69
CA SER A 176 -13.13 30.94 40.67
C SER A 176 -11.93 31.80 41.07
N ARG A 177 -11.90 33.05 40.59
CA ARG A 177 -10.89 34.05 40.98
C ARG A 177 -10.66 34.09 42.49
N LYS A 178 -11.74 34.14 43.30
CA LYS A 178 -11.63 34.23 44.78
C LYS A 178 -10.93 33.03 45.42
N GLU A 179 -11.01 31.85 44.80
CA GLU A 179 -10.42 30.62 45.33
C GLU A 179 -8.93 30.53 45.06
N VAL A 180 -8.43 31.20 44.02
CA VAL A 180 -7.03 31.05 43.57
C VAL A 180 -6.12 32.20 44.00
N LEU A 181 -6.67 33.35 44.38
CA LEU A 181 -5.88 34.49 44.86
C LEU A 181 -4.99 34.08 46.05
N GLY A 182 -3.70 34.39 45.96
CA GLY A 182 -2.68 34.08 46.97
C GLY A 182 -2.16 32.64 46.95
N LEU A 183 -2.76 31.74 46.16
CA LEU A 183 -2.30 30.36 46.01
C LEU A 183 -1.18 30.25 44.97
N ASN A 184 -0.47 29.12 45.00
CA ASN A 184 0.50 28.78 43.96
C ASN A 184 -0.20 28.05 42.80
N PRO A 185 0.09 28.37 41.52
CA PRO A 185 -0.46 27.68 40.35
C PRO A 185 -0.30 26.15 40.34
N ALA A 186 0.61 25.60 41.16
CA ALA A 186 0.76 24.16 41.38
C ALA A 186 -0.53 23.44 41.81
N ILE A 187 -1.56 24.16 42.28
CA ILE A 187 -2.90 23.59 42.52
C ILE A 187 -3.50 22.92 41.27
N LEU A 188 -3.08 23.32 40.06
CA LEU A 188 -3.52 22.75 38.79
C LEU A 188 -2.71 21.50 38.40
N SER A 189 -1.65 21.14 39.11
CA SER A 189 -0.75 20.06 38.68
C SER A 189 -1.46 18.70 38.63
N SER A 190 -1.32 18.00 37.49
CA SER A 190 -1.78 16.61 37.33
C SER A 190 -0.88 15.59 38.03
N GLY A 191 0.42 15.91 38.18
CA GLY A 191 1.47 14.99 38.61
C GLY A 191 2.11 14.17 37.48
N ARG A 192 1.74 14.38 36.20
CA ARG A 192 2.33 13.67 35.06
C ARG A 192 3.76 14.09 34.69
N HIS A 193 4.11 15.34 34.99
CA HIS A 193 5.43 15.90 34.69
C HIS A 193 6.37 15.73 35.88
N SER A 194 7.64 15.42 35.60
CA SER A 194 8.67 15.25 36.64
C SER A 194 9.06 16.60 37.27
N GLY A 195 9.65 16.54 38.47
CA GLY A 195 10.22 17.75 39.10
C GLY A 195 11.27 18.44 38.24
N ASP A 196 12.08 17.66 37.50
CA ASP A 196 13.11 18.16 36.59
C ASP A 196 12.52 18.99 35.43
N TYR A 197 11.34 18.60 34.93
CA TYR A 197 10.65 19.35 33.87
C TYR A 197 10.31 20.77 34.34
N TYR A 198 9.71 20.90 35.52
CA TYR A 198 9.36 22.20 36.10
C TYR A 198 10.62 23.03 36.44
N GLN A 199 11.69 22.40 36.93
CA GLN A 199 12.96 23.10 37.15
C GLN A 199 13.56 23.66 35.85
N SER A 200 13.49 22.90 34.75
CA SER A 200 13.94 23.36 33.44
C SER A 200 13.11 24.55 32.94
N MET A 201 11.80 24.51 33.15
CA MET A 201 10.90 25.64 32.85
C MET A 201 11.33 26.90 33.61
N TRP A 202 11.49 26.80 34.94
CA TRP A 202 11.88 27.96 35.76
C TRP A 202 13.26 28.51 35.40
N ARG A 203 14.25 27.64 35.13
CA ARG A 203 15.57 28.08 34.64
C ARG A 203 15.49 28.83 33.31
N SER A 204 14.57 28.45 32.42
CA SER A 204 14.34 29.19 31.17
C SER A 204 13.79 30.58 31.45
N ILE A 205 12.77 30.69 32.30
CA ILE A 205 12.17 31.98 32.67
C ILE A 205 13.21 32.89 33.33
N GLU A 206 14.04 32.36 34.23
CA GLU A 206 15.11 33.12 34.90
C GLU A 206 16.15 33.66 33.92
N LYS A 207 16.43 32.93 32.84
CA LYS A 207 17.48 33.29 31.86
C LYS A 207 16.98 34.16 30.71
N THR A 208 15.75 33.94 30.25
CA THR A 208 15.22 34.54 29.01
C THR A 208 13.92 35.33 29.21
N ASP A 209 13.46 35.50 30.46
CA ASP A 209 12.21 36.16 30.82
C ASP A 209 10.95 35.56 30.16
N HIS A 210 11.07 34.38 29.55
CA HIS A 210 10.01 33.75 28.79
C HIS A 210 10.15 32.23 28.77
N TRP A 211 9.01 31.53 28.76
CA TRP A 211 8.93 30.10 28.51
C TRP A 211 7.61 29.76 27.81
N ARG A 212 7.63 28.75 26.96
CA ARG A 212 6.45 28.21 26.30
C ARG A 212 6.52 26.69 26.21
N GLY A 213 5.42 26.00 26.49
CA GLY A 213 5.35 24.54 26.39
C GLY A 213 3.98 23.96 26.70
N GLU A 214 3.86 22.64 26.51
CA GLU A 214 2.64 21.89 26.80
C GLU A 214 2.69 21.31 28.22
N ILE A 215 1.68 21.60 29.05
CA ILE A 215 1.57 21.10 30.42
C ILE A 215 0.29 20.27 30.58
N TRP A 216 0.41 19.12 31.26
CA TRP A 216 -0.75 18.35 31.69
C TRP A 216 -1.18 18.86 33.07
N ASN A 217 -2.36 19.44 33.15
CA ASN A 217 -2.95 19.94 34.38
C ASN A 217 -4.28 19.23 34.67
N ARG A 218 -4.84 19.50 35.85
CA ARG A 218 -6.08 18.93 36.35
C ARG A 218 -7.01 20.05 36.78
N ARG A 219 -8.24 20.00 36.27
CA ARG A 219 -9.30 20.93 36.64
C ARG A 219 -9.75 20.67 38.08
N LYS A 220 -10.51 21.61 38.64
CA LYS A 220 -11.19 21.44 39.94
C LYS A 220 -12.07 20.18 40.01
N SER A 221 -12.65 19.75 38.89
CA SER A 221 -13.47 18.53 38.79
C SER A 221 -12.67 17.23 38.91
N GLY A 222 -11.34 17.28 38.81
CA GLY A 222 -10.47 16.12 38.72
C GLY A 222 -10.14 15.69 37.28
N GLU A 223 -10.78 16.28 36.27
CA GLU A 223 -10.49 16.02 34.85
C GLU A 223 -9.09 16.51 34.47
N GLU A 224 -8.29 15.66 33.84
CA GLU A 224 -6.99 16.04 33.29
C GLU A 224 -7.15 16.69 31.91
N TYR A 225 -6.41 17.77 31.67
CA TYR A 225 -6.41 18.50 30.41
C TYR A 225 -4.98 18.90 30.02
N VAL A 226 -4.76 19.13 28.73
CA VAL A 226 -3.50 19.62 28.18
C VAL A 226 -3.64 21.11 27.90
N GLU A 227 -2.76 21.91 28.46
CA GLU A 227 -2.66 23.32 28.15
C GLU A 227 -1.39 23.64 27.35
N LEU A 228 -1.52 24.57 26.41
CA LEU A 228 -0.37 25.24 25.83
C LEU A 228 -0.13 26.52 26.63
N LEU A 229 0.89 26.49 27.47
CA LEU A 229 1.22 27.56 28.42
C LEU A 229 2.38 28.42 27.89
N SER A 230 2.22 29.72 28.03
CA SER A 230 3.24 30.74 27.81
C SER A 230 3.39 31.55 29.09
N ILE A 231 4.60 31.67 29.62
CA ILE A 231 4.91 32.48 30.80
C ILE A 231 5.92 33.54 30.39
N SER A 232 5.62 34.81 30.69
CA SER A 232 6.52 35.92 30.50
C SER A 232 6.74 36.67 31.81
N ARG A 233 7.99 37.05 32.07
CA ARG A 233 8.38 37.89 33.20
C ARG A 233 8.33 39.36 32.78
N VAL A 234 7.50 40.14 33.45
CA VAL A 234 7.24 41.55 33.14
C VAL A 234 7.82 42.41 34.26
N HIS A 235 8.81 43.24 33.93
CA HIS A 235 9.46 44.16 34.87
C HIS A 235 8.68 45.48 34.98
N LEU A 236 8.63 46.05 36.18
CA LEU A 236 8.07 47.38 36.44
C LEU A 236 9.15 48.47 36.39
N GLU A 237 8.72 49.75 36.42
CA GLU A 237 9.61 50.92 36.47
C GLU A 237 10.50 50.95 37.73
N GLU A 238 10.10 50.29 38.81
CA GLU A 238 10.90 50.15 40.02
C GLU A 238 11.96 49.02 39.89
N PRO A 239 13.25 49.31 40.16
CA PRO A 239 14.32 48.32 40.02
C PRO A 239 14.08 47.07 40.86
N GLY A 240 14.03 45.91 40.20
CA GLY A 240 13.94 44.60 40.84
C GLY A 240 12.53 44.07 41.07
N GLN A 241 11.48 44.83 40.71
CA GLN A 241 10.10 44.37 40.81
C GLN A 241 9.58 43.83 39.47
N TYR A 242 9.02 42.63 39.50
CA TYR A 242 8.52 41.94 38.32
C TYR A 242 7.37 41.02 38.68
N TYR A 243 6.54 40.71 37.69
CA TYR A 243 5.45 39.74 37.76
C TYR A 243 5.66 38.65 36.71
N HIS A 244 5.06 37.49 36.95
CA HIS A 244 4.89 36.49 35.90
C HIS A 244 3.49 36.61 35.33
N VAL A 245 3.40 36.81 34.03
CA VAL A 245 2.15 36.75 33.26
C VAL A 245 2.13 35.44 32.50
N ALA A 246 1.24 34.55 32.93
CA ALA A 246 0.98 33.27 32.30
C ALA A 246 -0.28 33.38 31.43
N ALA A 247 -0.19 32.97 30.17
CA ALA A 247 -1.32 32.82 29.26
C ALA A 247 -1.39 31.37 28.78
N PHE A 248 -2.57 30.75 28.85
CA PHE A 248 -2.74 29.39 28.34
C PHE A 248 -4.10 29.15 27.68
N SER A 249 -4.09 28.18 26.77
CA SER A 249 -5.28 27.64 26.10
C SER A 249 -5.37 26.14 26.33
N ASP A 250 -6.59 25.63 26.42
CA ASP A 250 -6.86 24.20 26.50
C ASP A 250 -6.81 23.58 25.10
N ILE A 251 -5.80 22.74 24.86
CA ILE A 251 -5.58 22.05 23.58
C ILE A 251 -6.01 20.58 23.62
N THR A 252 -6.74 20.16 24.66
CA THR A 252 -7.14 18.76 24.86
C THR A 252 -7.98 18.25 23.69
N ALA A 253 -8.97 19.03 23.24
CA ALA A 253 -9.81 18.67 22.10
C ALA A 253 -8.99 18.53 20.82
N LEU A 254 -8.01 19.41 20.59
CA LEU A 254 -7.11 19.36 19.44
C LEU A 254 -6.23 18.10 19.48
N LYS A 255 -5.67 17.75 20.65
CA LYS A 255 -4.86 16.53 20.83
C LYS A 255 -5.69 15.25 20.66
N ASN A 256 -6.92 15.23 21.18
CA ASN A 256 -7.81 14.09 21.02
C ASN A 256 -8.21 13.92 19.56
N HIS A 257 -8.58 15.01 18.88
CA HIS A 257 -8.90 14.96 17.45
C HIS A 257 -7.71 14.52 16.60
N ALA A 258 -6.50 14.99 16.90
CA ALA A 258 -5.28 14.54 16.22
C ALA A 258 -5.03 13.03 16.44
N ARG A 259 -5.28 12.50 17.64
CA ARG A 259 -5.19 11.06 17.93
C ARG A 259 -6.26 10.24 17.23
N GLU A 260 -7.48 10.77 17.13
CA GLU A 260 -8.58 10.13 16.40
C GLU A 260 -8.28 10.08 14.90
N LEU A 261 -7.77 11.18 14.33
CA LEU A 261 -7.32 11.23 12.93
C LEU A 261 -6.18 10.24 12.66
N ASP A 262 -5.18 10.17 13.56
CA ASP A 262 -4.10 9.17 13.44
C ASP A 262 -4.63 7.74 13.52
N ARG A 263 -5.54 7.45 14.45
CA ARG A 263 -6.19 6.14 14.54
C ARG A 263 -6.97 5.79 13.27
N ALA A 264 -7.82 6.70 12.81
CA ALA A 264 -8.64 6.49 11.62
C ALA A 264 -7.81 6.34 10.34
N ALA A 265 -6.67 7.05 10.24
CA ALA A 265 -5.80 6.98 9.08
C ALA A 265 -4.92 5.73 9.05
N ASN A 266 -4.50 5.21 10.21
CA ASN A 266 -3.42 4.21 10.30
C ASN A 266 -3.82 2.86 10.90
N TYR A 267 -5.02 2.72 11.47
CA TYR A 267 -5.44 1.50 12.16
C TYR A 267 -6.82 1.02 11.70
N ASP A 268 -7.08 -0.27 11.83
CA ASP A 268 -8.37 -0.91 11.59
C ASP A 268 -9.29 -0.73 12.81
N ASP A 269 -10.48 -0.17 12.60
CA ASP A 269 -11.42 0.18 13.69
C ASP A 269 -11.88 -1.04 14.50
N LEU A 270 -12.00 -2.21 13.85
CA LEU A 270 -12.53 -3.40 14.51
C LEU A 270 -11.51 -4.05 15.43
N THR A 271 -10.27 -4.19 14.95
CA THR A 271 -9.22 -4.99 15.58
C THR A 271 -8.15 -4.15 16.29
N GLY A 272 -8.05 -2.86 15.96
CA GLY A 272 -7.00 -1.97 16.44
C GLY A 272 -5.61 -2.27 15.86
N LEU A 273 -5.50 -3.18 14.90
CA LEU A 273 -4.27 -3.48 14.19
C LEU A 273 -3.95 -2.37 13.17
N PRO A 274 -2.67 -2.19 12.79
CA PRO A 274 -2.30 -1.44 11.60
C PRO A 274 -3.18 -1.78 10.39
N ASN A 275 -3.62 -0.77 9.67
CA ASN A 275 -4.30 -0.93 8.39
C ASN A 275 -3.28 -1.07 7.25
N ARG A 276 -3.77 -1.19 6.02
CA ARG A 276 -2.93 -1.31 4.82
C ARG A 276 -1.92 -0.17 4.67
N GLN A 277 -2.34 1.08 4.94
CA GLN A 277 -1.47 2.24 4.78
C GLN A 277 -0.28 2.19 5.75
N LEU A 278 -0.53 1.95 7.04
CA LEU A 278 0.54 1.85 8.04
C LEU A 278 1.44 0.63 7.81
N LEU A 279 0.87 -0.49 7.33
CA LEU A 279 1.65 -1.66 6.94
C LEU A 279 2.65 -1.35 5.83
N GLU A 280 2.22 -0.70 4.75
CA GLU A 280 3.09 -0.36 3.62
C GLU A 280 4.24 0.55 4.06
N GLU A 281 3.97 1.54 4.93
CA GLU A 281 5.01 2.40 5.50
C GLU A 281 6.02 1.61 6.34
N ARG A 282 5.54 0.69 7.19
CA ARG A 282 6.39 -0.19 7.99
C ARG A 282 7.23 -1.12 7.12
N LEU A 283 6.66 -1.67 6.04
CA LEU A 283 7.39 -2.52 5.10
C LEU A 283 8.49 -1.74 4.36
N ARG A 284 8.21 -0.52 3.89
CA ARG A 284 9.25 0.36 3.30
C ARG A 284 10.39 0.64 4.28
N THR A 285 10.06 0.84 5.55
CA THR A 285 11.07 1.06 6.61
C THR A 285 11.86 -0.21 6.92
N ALA A 286 11.20 -1.36 6.99
CA ALA A 286 11.82 -2.66 7.21
C ALA A 286 12.79 -3.02 6.06
N ARG A 287 12.42 -2.80 4.79
CA ARG A 287 13.31 -2.99 3.62
C ARG A 287 14.58 -2.15 3.72
N ARG A 288 14.45 -0.84 3.99
CA ARG A 288 15.62 0.05 4.18
C ARG A 288 16.51 -0.39 5.35
N HIS A 289 15.95 -1.04 6.36
CA HIS A 289 16.72 -1.59 7.47
C HIS A 289 17.42 -2.90 7.08
N ALA A 290 16.72 -3.78 6.39
CA ALA A 290 17.22 -5.02 5.81
C ALA A 290 18.43 -4.77 4.89
N ASP A 291 18.35 -3.78 4.00
CA ASP A 291 19.45 -3.40 3.10
C ASP A 291 20.71 -2.99 3.86
N ARG A 292 20.55 -2.17 4.91
CA ARG A 292 21.68 -1.65 5.70
C ARG A 292 22.31 -2.68 6.61
N GLN A 293 21.55 -3.69 7.03
CA GLN A 293 21.98 -4.69 8.01
C GLN A 293 22.20 -6.08 7.41
N HIS A 294 22.00 -6.24 6.09
CA HIS A 294 22.02 -7.52 5.39
C HIS A 294 21.11 -8.57 6.04
N ARG A 295 19.91 -8.17 6.44
CA ARG A 295 18.89 -9.03 7.05
C ARG A 295 17.76 -9.32 6.09
N SER A 296 17.00 -10.39 6.34
CA SER A 296 15.79 -10.70 5.58
C SER A 296 14.51 -10.16 6.23
N VAL A 297 13.49 -9.93 5.41
CA VAL A 297 12.12 -9.60 5.84
C VAL A 297 11.15 -10.54 5.15
N SER A 298 10.32 -11.25 5.93
CA SER A 298 9.22 -12.05 5.37
C SER A 298 7.92 -11.25 5.42
N VAL A 299 7.20 -11.23 4.29
CA VAL A 299 5.83 -10.72 4.20
C VAL A 299 4.92 -11.92 4.07
N CYS A 300 4.01 -12.10 5.03
CA CYS A 300 3.11 -13.26 5.07
C CYS A 300 1.66 -12.79 4.93
N TYR A 301 0.96 -13.21 3.89
CA TYR A 301 -0.45 -12.94 3.66
C TYR A 301 -1.28 -14.10 4.18
N LEU A 302 -2.17 -13.84 5.12
CA LEU A 302 -2.98 -14.83 5.83
C LEU A 302 -4.46 -14.60 5.56
N ASP A 303 -5.18 -15.64 5.18
CA ASP A 303 -6.62 -15.63 4.98
C ASP A 303 -7.27 -16.74 5.82
N LEU A 304 -8.39 -16.44 6.46
CA LEU A 304 -9.10 -17.40 7.32
C LEU A 304 -10.03 -18.30 6.49
N ASP A 305 -9.72 -19.60 6.47
CA ASP A 305 -10.48 -20.55 5.68
C ASP A 305 -11.92 -20.70 6.21
N GLY A 306 -12.91 -20.47 5.33
CA GLY A 306 -14.32 -20.68 5.65
C GLY A 306 -14.94 -19.63 6.57
N PHE A 307 -14.30 -18.47 6.76
CA PHE A 307 -14.82 -17.39 7.63
C PHE A 307 -16.22 -16.91 7.24
N LYS A 308 -16.54 -16.87 5.94
CA LYS A 308 -17.88 -16.52 5.45
C LYS A 308 -18.98 -17.42 6.06
N ALA A 309 -18.72 -18.73 6.17
CA ALA A 309 -19.69 -19.66 6.75
C ALA A 309 -19.95 -19.39 8.25
N ILE A 310 -18.98 -18.81 8.97
CA ILE A 310 -19.17 -18.39 10.36
C ILE A 310 -20.14 -17.20 10.42
N ASN A 311 -19.92 -16.19 9.57
CA ASN A 311 -20.82 -15.04 9.48
C ASN A 311 -22.24 -15.44 9.09
N ASP A 312 -22.38 -16.35 8.13
CA ASP A 312 -23.67 -16.82 7.65
C ASP A 312 -24.42 -17.64 8.73
N ARG A 313 -23.71 -18.40 9.56
CA ARG A 313 -24.30 -19.27 10.59
C ARG A 313 -24.55 -18.58 11.94
N LEU A 314 -23.63 -17.73 12.38
CA LEU A 314 -23.61 -17.17 13.74
C LEU A 314 -23.81 -15.65 13.78
N GLY A 315 -23.89 -15.01 12.61
CA GLY A 315 -24.06 -13.58 12.46
C GLY A 315 -22.75 -12.79 12.51
N ARG A 316 -22.83 -11.53 12.08
CA ARG A 316 -21.65 -10.64 11.96
C ARG A 316 -20.97 -10.33 13.29
N SER A 317 -21.72 -10.23 14.39
CA SER A 317 -21.15 -9.98 15.72
C SER A 317 -20.22 -11.11 16.17
N ALA A 318 -20.55 -12.35 15.81
CA ALA A 318 -19.72 -13.52 16.07
C ALA A 318 -18.42 -13.49 15.24
N GLY A 319 -18.51 -13.12 13.96
CA GLY A 319 -17.34 -12.90 13.11
C GLY A 319 -16.43 -11.79 13.64
N ASP A 320 -17.01 -10.67 14.07
CA ASP A 320 -16.26 -9.54 14.64
C ASP A 320 -15.50 -9.92 15.92
N GLN A 321 -16.14 -10.68 16.82
CA GLN A 321 -15.50 -11.18 18.03
C GLN A 321 -14.38 -12.18 17.72
N THR A 322 -14.57 -13.00 16.67
CA THR A 322 -13.56 -13.93 16.17
C THR A 322 -12.34 -13.17 15.68
N LEU A 323 -12.53 -12.16 14.83
CA LEU A 323 -11.45 -11.33 14.28
C LEU A 323 -10.67 -10.60 15.38
N ARG A 324 -11.35 -10.05 16.39
CA ARG A 324 -10.67 -9.42 17.55
C ARG A 324 -9.82 -10.43 18.32
N THR A 325 -10.37 -11.60 18.61
CA THR A 325 -9.64 -12.65 19.35
C THR A 325 -8.41 -13.13 18.58
N LEU A 326 -8.54 -13.35 17.27
CA LEU A 326 -7.42 -13.76 16.42
C LEU A 326 -6.37 -12.67 16.30
N SER A 327 -6.77 -11.40 16.19
CA SER A 327 -5.86 -10.26 16.15
C SER A 327 -4.98 -10.18 17.40
N GLU A 328 -5.59 -10.35 18.59
CA GLU A 328 -4.85 -10.40 19.84
C GLU A 328 -3.90 -11.60 19.92
N ARG A 329 -4.37 -12.78 19.51
CA ARG A 329 -3.57 -14.01 19.53
C ARG A 329 -2.37 -13.92 18.60
N LEU A 330 -2.58 -13.46 17.37
CA LEU A 330 -1.50 -13.26 16.40
C LEU A 330 -0.48 -12.24 16.91
N THR A 331 -0.95 -11.13 17.50
CA THR A 331 -0.06 -10.12 18.08
C THR A 331 0.80 -10.69 19.23
N ARG A 332 0.23 -11.54 20.08
CA ARG A 332 0.98 -12.20 21.18
C ARG A 332 1.92 -13.30 20.71
N ALA A 333 1.64 -13.93 19.56
CA ALA A 333 2.45 -15.00 19.00
C ALA A 333 3.75 -14.50 18.33
N LEU A 334 3.85 -13.19 18.11
CA LEU A 334 4.98 -12.52 17.47
C LEU A 334 5.78 -11.65 18.45
N ARG A 335 7.01 -11.30 18.05
CA ARG A 335 7.91 -10.43 18.85
C ARG A 335 7.63 -8.95 18.58
N SER A 336 8.15 -8.08 19.45
CA SER A 336 7.96 -6.62 19.37
C SER A 336 8.47 -5.96 18.08
N GLY A 337 9.37 -6.62 17.34
CA GLY A 337 9.88 -6.15 16.04
C GLY A 337 9.02 -6.57 14.84
N ASP A 338 8.11 -7.53 15.03
CA ASP A 338 7.21 -7.99 13.97
C ASP A 338 5.95 -7.11 13.95
N THR A 339 5.19 -7.16 12.85
CA THR A 339 3.94 -6.42 12.72
C THR A 339 2.84 -7.35 12.23
N VAL A 340 1.65 -7.25 12.82
CA VAL A 340 0.41 -7.80 12.28
C VAL A 340 -0.44 -6.64 11.80
N ALA A 341 -0.98 -6.73 10.60
CA ALA A 341 -1.91 -5.78 10.02
C ALA A 341 -3.16 -6.51 9.52
N ARG A 342 -4.29 -5.80 9.47
CA ARG A 342 -5.51 -6.27 8.83
C ARG A 342 -5.78 -5.44 7.58
N ILE A 343 -5.92 -6.11 6.44
CA ILE A 343 -6.09 -5.45 5.14
C ILE A 343 -7.56 -5.21 4.83
N GLY A 344 -8.42 -6.13 5.27
CA GLY A 344 -9.86 -6.07 5.10
C GLY A 344 -10.48 -7.46 5.28
N GLY A 345 -11.78 -7.52 5.58
CA GLY A 345 -12.48 -8.80 5.71
C GLY A 345 -11.81 -9.74 6.72
N ASP A 346 -11.43 -10.93 6.26
CA ASP A 346 -10.74 -12.01 6.95
C ASP A 346 -9.25 -12.11 6.62
N GLU A 347 -8.68 -11.06 6.02
CA GLU A 347 -7.30 -11.04 5.55
C GLU A 347 -6.36 -10.26 6.47
N PHE A 348 -5.24 -10.89 6.82
CA PHE A 348 -4.17 -10.34 7.65
C PHE A 348 -2.85 -10.36 6.89
N VAL A 349 -1.97 -9.40 7.17
CA VAL A 349 -0.59 -9.42 6.69
C VAL A 349 0.37 -9.30 7.86
N LEU A 350 1.35 -10.20 7.89
CA LEU A 350 2.38 -10.26 8.92
C LEU A 350 3.73 -9.86 8.32
N LEU A 351 4.43 -8.93 8.95
CA LEU A 351 5.81 -8.59 8.64
C LEU A 351 6.71 -9.18 9.71
N LEU A 352 7.55 -10.13 9.32
CA LEU A 352 8.52 -10.78 10.21
C LEU A 352 9.93 -10.29 9.84
N GLN A 353 10.66 -9.76 10.83
CA GLN A 353 11.99 -9.17 10.61
C GLN A 353 13.07 -9.99 11.32
N GLY A 354 14.15 -10.38 10.64
CA GLY A 354 15.30 -11.10 11.23
C GLY A 354 15.67 -12.37 10.46
N ASP A 355 16.76 -13.05 10.84
CA ASP A 355 17.33 -14.17 10.08
C ASP A 355 17.09 -15.55 10.74
N ASP A 356 16.18 -15.63 11.72
CA ASP A 356 15.85 -16.89 12.38
C ASP A 356 15.05 -17.81 11.45
N ASN A 357 15.09 -19.12 11.73
CA ASN A 357 14.33 -20.13 11.00
C ASN A 357 12.81 -19.89 11.08
N HIS A 358 12.29 -19.09 10.13
CA HIS A 358 10.90 -18.63 10.09
C HIS A 358 9.88 -19.74 9.88
N GLU A 359 10.30 -20.95 9.50
CA GLU A 359 9.38 -22.06 9.26
C GLU A 359 8.59 -22.45 10.51
N ALA A 360 9.26 -22.48 11.67
CA ALA A 360 8.61 -22.69 12.96
C ALA A 360 7.65 -21.54 13.33
N VAL A 361 7.90 -20.33 12.83
CA VAL A 361 7.02 -19.18 13.04
C VAL A 361 5.75 -19.30 12.19
N TYR A 362 5.86 -19.73 10.93
CA TYR A 362 4.70 -19.94 10.06
C TYR A 362 3.78 -21.03 10.61
N GLN A 363 4.34 -22.15 11.06
CA GLN A 363 3.55 -23.20 11.71
C GLN A 363 2.90 -22.70 13.01
N ARG A 364 3.62 -21.90 13.82
CA ARG A 364 3.05 -21.30 15.03
C ARG A 364 1.90 -20.34 14.71
N ILE A 365 1.99 -19.57 13.64
CA ILE A 365 0.91 -18.69 13.16
C ILE A 365 -0.32 -19.53 12.82
N LEU A 366 -0.18 -20.58 12.00
CA LEU A 366 -1.27 -21.47 11.62
C LEU A 366 -1.90 -22.16 12.84
N ALA A 367 -1.08 -22.69 13.76
CA ALA A 367 -1.54 -23.31 15.00
C ALA A 367 -2.28 -22.32 15.93
N THR A 368 -1.84 -21.06 15.95
CA THR A 368 -2.48 -19.98 16.73
C THR A 368 -3.89 -19.68 16.21
N VAL A 369 -4.08 -19.70 14.89
CA VAL A 369 -5.40 -19.57 14.26
C VAL A 369 -6.27 -20.81 14.52
N GLY A 370 -5.67 -22.00 14.43
CA GLY A 370 -6.34 -23.29 14.66
C GLY A 370 -6.86 -23.51 16.09
N ALA A 371 -6.40 -22.73 17.07
CA ALA A 371 -6.83 -22.86 18.45
C ALA A 371 -8.32 -22.44 18.61
N PRO A 372 -9.13 -23.17 19.41
CA PRO A 372 -10.57 -22.89 19.53
C PRO A 372 -10.85 -21.46 20.03
N VAL A 373 -11.82 -20.77 19.41
CA VAL A 373 -12.24 -19.40 19.76
C VAL A 373 -13.62 -19.45 20.40
N ALA A 374 -13.77 -18.88 21.59
CA ALA A 374 -15.06 -18.75 22.27
C ALA A 374 -15.83 -17.55 21.72
N VAL A 375 -17.06 -17.79 21.24
CA VAL A 375 -17.95 -16.77 20.68
C VAL A 375 -19.35 -16.98 21.25
N GLY A 376 -19.72 -16.16 22.23
CA GLY A 376 -20.91 -16.41 23.06
C GLY A 376 -20.80 -17.74 23.82
N ASP A 377 -21.81 -18.58 23.70
CA ASP A 377 -21.87 -19.92 24.32
C ASP A 377 -21.27 -21.04 23.43
N GLN A 378 -20.71 -20.69 22.27
CA GLN A 378 -20.16 -21.64 21.31
C GLN A 378 -18.64 -21.54 21.22
N THR A 379 -18.03 -22.64 20.81
CA THR A 379 -16.61 -22.69 20.47
C THR A 379 -16.47 -23.00 18.99
N ILE A 380 -15.70 -22.18 18.27
CA ILE A 380 -15.42 -22.35 16.84
C ILE A 380 -13.96 -22.70 16.62
N THR A 381 -13.69 -23.49 15.59
CA THR A 381 -12.35 -23.80 15.11
C THR A 381 -12.29 -23.45 13.64
N LEU A 382 -11.24 -22.74 13.25
CA LEU A 382 -11.01 -22.28 11.88
C LEU A 382 -9.55 -22.53 11.51
N THR A 383 -9.28 -22.71 10.23
CA THR A 383 -7.92 -22.83 9.70
C THR A 383 -7.55 -21.57 8.93
N ALA A 384 -6.31 -21.46 8.49
CA ALA A 384 -5.88 -20.38 7.63
C ALA A 384 -4.97 -20.88 6.50
N SER A 385 -5.02 -20.17 5.39
CA SER A 385 -4.07 -20.32 4.29
C SER A 385 -3.07 -19.18 4.34
N LEU A 386 -1.77 -19.49 4.28
CA LEU A 386 -0.68 -18.52 4.44
C LEU A 386 0.20 -18.48 3.18
N GLY A 387 0.39 -17.30 2.60
CA GLY A 387 1.32 -17.06 1.51
C GLY A 387 2.50 -16.24 1.96
N ILE A 388 3.71 -16.56 1.53
CA ILE A 388 4.92 -15.94 2.06
C ILE A 388 5.79 -15.44 0.92
N THR A 389 6.22 -14.19 0.94
CA THR A 389 7.37 -13.73 0.15
C THR A 389 8.49 -13.25 1.06
N ARG A 390 9.73 -13.25 0.56
CA ARG A 390 10.93 -12.89 1.31
C ARG A 390 11.75 -11.86 0.55
N TYR A 391 12.08 -10.77 1.23
CA TYR A 391 13.06 -9.80 0.74
C TYR A 391 14.42 -10.12 1.37
N PRO A 392 15.53 -10.14 0.59
CA PRO A 392 15.68 -9.66 -0.80
C PRO A 392 15.53 -10.73 -1.90
N GLU A 393 15.16 -11.98 -1.60
CA GLU A 393 14.96 -13.05 -2.61
C GLU A 393 13.96 -12.60 -3.70
N ASP A 394 12.86 -12.00 -3.26
CA ASP A 394 11.94 -11.20 -4.05
C ASP A 394 12.31 -9.73 -3.86
N ASN A 395 12.91 -9.11 -4.89
CA ASN A 395 13.38 -7.73 -4.84
C ASN A 395 12.29 -6.71 -5.26
N ALA A 396 11.01 -7.09 -5.21
CA ALA A 396 9.92 -6.20 -5.54
C ALA A 396 9.74 -5.05 -4.54
N GLU A 397 9.04 -4.00 -4.98
CA GLU A 397 8.58 -2.92 -4.11
C GLU A 397 7.54 -3.40 -3.08
N ALA A 398 7.30 -2.61 -2.03
CA ALA A 398 6.41 -2.99 -0.91
C ALA A 398 5.04 -3.54 -1.37
N GLU A 399 4.41 -2.88 -2.35
CA GLU A 399 3.14 -3.33 -2.92
C GLU A 399 3.29 -4.65 -3.71
N GLY A 400 4.40 -4.81 -4.43
CA GLY A 400 4.74 -6.04 -5.14
C GLY A 400 4.90 -7.23 -4.19
N LEU A 401 5.62 -7.04 -3.08
CA LEU A 401 5.80 -8.08 -2.05
C LEU A 401 4.46 -8.52 -1.45
N ILE A 402 3.58 -7.57 -1.12
CA ILE A 402 2.24 -7.89 -0.59
C ILE A 402 1.44 -8.69 -1.62
N ARG A 403 1.49 -8.28 -2.90
CA ARG A 403 0.81 -8.98 -4.00
C ARG A 403 1.35 -10.39 -4.21
N HIS A 404 2.66 -10.57 -4.16
CA HIS A 404 3.32 -11.86 -4.30
C HIS A 404 2.99 -12.81 -3.14
N ALA A 405 2.98 -12.32 -1.91
CA ALA A 405 2.49 -13.08 -0.75
C ALA A 405 1.01 -13.47 -0.91
N HIS A 406 0.16 -12.58 -1.44
CA HIS A 406 -1.25 -12.89 -1.73
C HIS A 406 -1.40 -14.01 -2.78
N GLN A 407 -0.60 -14.00 -3.85
CA GLN A 407 -0.59 -15.06 -4.86
C GLN A 407 -0.16 -16.42 -4.28
N ALA A 408 0.85 -16.42 -3.41
CA ALA A 408 1.28 -17.63 -2.71
C ALA A 408 0.19 -18.15 -1.76
N MET A 409 -0.56 -17.27 -1.10
CA MET A 409 -1.68 -17.65 -0.23
C MET A 409 -2.77 -18.34 -1.04
N TYR A 410 -3.08 -17.83 -2.23
CA TYR A 410 -4.02 -18.47 -3.14
C TYR A 410 -3.55 -19.87 -3.57
N SER A 411 -2.25 -20.03 -3.85
CA SER A 411 -1.66 -21.35 -4.15
C SER A 411 -1.78 -22.32 -2.95
N ALA A 412 -1.67 -21.82 -1.71
CA ALA A 412 -1.92 -22.62 -0.51
C ALA A 412 -3.39 -23.11 -0.42
N LYS A 413 -4.35 -22.27 -0.86
CA LYS A 413 -5.77 -22.65 -0.92
C LYS A 413 -6.04 -23.75 -1.95
N GLU A 414 -5.46 -23.64 -3.16
CA GLU A 414 -5.63 -24.65 -4.22
C GLU A 414 -5.03 -26.00 -3.83
N LYS A 415 -3.90 -26.00 -3.12
CA LYS A 415 -3.22 -27.21 -2.66
C LYS A 415 -3.84 -27.86 -1.40
N GLY A 416 -5.01 -27.41 -0.95
CA GLY A 416 -5.75 -28.07 0.13
C GLY A 416 -6.04 -27.25 1.39
N ARG A 417 -5.71 -25.94 1.42
CA ARG A 417 -5.91 -25.04 2.59
C ARG A 417 -5.13 -25.47 3.84
N ASN A 418 -5.25 -24.72 4.94
CA ASN A 418 -4.59 -25.00 6.23
C ASN A 418 -3.07 -25.26 6.13
N GLN A 419 -2.38 -24.51 5.27
CA GLN A 419 -0.96 -24.67 5.04
C GLN A 419 -0.35 -23.34 4.62
N TYR A 420 0.98 -23.30 4.57
CA TYR A 420 1.71 -22.17 4.03
C TYR A 420 2.31 -22.51 2.66
N HIS A 421 2.50 -21.51 1.80
CA HIS A 421 3.19 -21.66 0.52
C HIS A 421 4.09 -20.44 0.28
N PHE A 422 5.28 -20.69 -0.25
CA PHE A 422 6.22 -19.63 -0.61
C PHE A 422 5.95 -19.13 -2.02
N PHE A 423 5.97 -17.82 -2.17
CA PHE A 423 6.11 -17.17 -3.46
C PHE A 423 7.51 -17.46 -3.97
N ASP A 424 7.57 -18.13 -5.11
CA ASP A 424 8.80 -18.34 -5.86
C ASP A 424 8.74 -17.44 -7.11
N PRO A 425 9.55 -16.37 -7.17
CA PRO A 425 9.58 -15.47 -8.32
C PRO A 425 9.85 -16.20 -9.64
N GLY A 426 10.58 -17.33 -9.62
CA GLY A 426 10.88 -18.13 -10.81
C GLY A 426 9.66 -18.91 -11.32
N LEU A 427 8.76 -19.37 -10.44
CA LEU A 427 7.57 -20.14 -10.85
C LEU A 427 6.49 -19.27 -11.51
N ASP A 428 6.39 -17.98 -11.21
CA ASP A 428 5.35 -17.11 -11.78
C ASP A 428 5.70 -16.68 -13.23
N GLU A 429 6.97 -16.47 -13.56
CA GLU A 429 7.42 -16.24 -14.95
C GLU A 429 7.22 -17.50 -15.79
N HIS A 430 7.59 -18.68 -15.28
CA HIS A 430 7.37 -19.96 -15.96
C HIS A 430 5.88 -20.26 -16.16
N ARG A 431 5.02 -19.93 -15.19
CA ARG A 431 3.56 -20.10 -15.33
C ARG A 431 2.97 -19.17 -16.38
N ARG A 432 3.40 -17.89 -16.42
CA ARG A 432 2.97 -16.96 -17.47
C ARG A 432 3.47 -17.41 -18.83
N HIS A 433 4.74 -17.78 -18.95
CA HIS A 433 5.32 -18.28 -20.18
C HIS A 433 4.61 -19.55 -20.67
N ARG A 434 4.40 -20.55 -19.81
CA ARG A 434 3.65 -21.77 -20.13
C ARG A 434 2.23 -21.44 -20.59
N ARG A 435 1.54 -20.50 -19.94
CA ARG A 435 0.19 -20.09 -20.32
C ARG A 435 0.18 -19.44 -21.71
N ASP A 436 1.14 -18.57 -22.00
CA ASP A 436 1.23 -17.91 -23.30
C ASP A 436 1.60 -18.92 -24.41
N GLN A 437 2.46 -19.89 -24.12
CA GLN A 437 2.77 -21.01 -25.02
C GLN A 437 1.56 -21.92 -25.26
N LEU A 438 0.73 -22.19 -24.24
CA LEU A 438 -0.52 -22.95 -24.43
C LEU A 438 -1.50 -22.23 -25.37
N VAL A 439 -1.62 -20.90 -25.25
CA VAL A 439 -2.45 -20.10 -26.16
C VAL A 439 -1.91 -20.17 -27.59
N GLU A 440 -0.59 -20.15 -27.76
CA GLU A 440 0.07 -20.30 -29.06
C GLU A 440 -0.23 -21.67 -29.68
N ILE A 441 -0.11 -22.76 -28.91
CA ILE A 441 -0.41 -24.13 -29.36
C ILE A 441 -1.90 -24.30 -29.70
N THR A 442 -2.81 -23.69 -28.95
CA THR A 442 -4.25 -23.67 -29.32
C THR A 442 -4.46 -23.05 -30.69
N ARG A 443 -3.82 -21.90 -30.98
CA ARG A 443 -3.91 -21.25 -32.29
C ARG A 443 -3.28 -22.08 -33.40
N ALA A 444 -2.16 -22.74 -33.12
CA ALA A 444 -1.50 -23.61 -34.08
C ALA A 444 -2.39 -24.78 -34.52
N LEU A 445 -3.18 -25.34 -33.59
CA LEU A 445 -4.18 -26.37 -33.88
C LEU A 445 -5.32 -25.84 -34.77
N GLU A 446 -5.71 -24.57 -34.60
CA GLU A 446 -6.78 -23.92 -35.39
C GLU A 446 -6.31 -23.48 -36.79
N HIS A 447 -5.02 -23.17 -36.96
CA HIS A 447 -4.44 -22.64 -38.21
C HIS A 447 -3.70 -23.69 -39.04
N GLU A 448 -3.89 -24.98 -38.78
CA GLU A 448 -3.26 -26.08 -39.54
C GLU A 448 -1.72 -26.00 -39.56
N GLU A 449 -1.11 -25.55 -38.45
CA GLU A 449 0.35 -25.40 -38.34
C GLU A 449 1.07 -26.70 -37.95
N PHE A 450 0.34 -27.77 -37.64
CA PHE A 450 0.92 -29.08 -37.32
C PHE A 450 0.99 -29.97 -38.56
N GLU A 451 2.04 -30.77 -38.66
CA GLU A 451 2.18 -31.81 -39.68
C GLU A 451 2.78 -33.09 -39.10
N LEU A 452 2.68 -34.21 -39.83
CA LEU A 452 3.26 -35.49 -39.43
C LEU A 452 4.49 -35.81 -40.28
N TYR A 453 5.57 -36.17 -39.58
CA TYR A 453 6.76 -36.79 -40.16
C TYR A 453 6.71 -38.28 -39.86
N PHE A 454 7.35 -39.08 -40.71
CA PHE A 454 7.28 -40.53 -40.67
C PHE A 454 8.67 -41.11 -40.58
N GLN A 455 8.93 -41.91 -39.55
CA GLN A 455 10.22 -42.57 -39.38
C GLN A 455 10.10 -44.08 -39.61
N PRO A 456 10.91 -44.68 -40.50
CA PRO A 456 10.76 -46.08 -40.86
C PRO A 456 11.18 -47.04 -39.75
N GLN A 457 10.42 -48.13 -39.63
CA GLN A 457 10.67 -49.27 -38.74
C GLN A 457 11.00 -50.49 -39.59
N ILE A 458 12.13 -51.16 -39.31
CA ILE A 458 12.60 -52.30 -40.12
C ILE A 458 12.80 -53.56 -39.27
N ARG A 459 12.74 -54.72 -39.93
CA ARG A 459 13.16 -55.99 -39.35
C ARG A 459 14.68 -56.13 -39.40
N ILE A 460 15.31 -56.37 -38.26
CA ILE A 460 16.78 -56.40 -38.13
C ILE A 460 17.39 -57.56 -38.94
N THR A 461 16.68 -58.69 -39.10
CA THR A 461 17.24 -59.89 -39.70
C THR A 461 17.53 -59.77 -41.20
N ASP A 462 16.69 -59.03 -41.92
CA ASP A 462 16.72 -58.95 -43.39
C ASP A 462 16.36 -57.57 -43.95
N GLY A 463 16.22 -56.56 -43.07
CA GLY A 463 15.97 -55.18 -43.45
C GLY A 463 14.55 -54.91 -43.96
N GLN A 464 13.62 -55.87 -43.92
CA GLN A 464 12.26 -55.65 -44.44
C GLN A 464 11.58 -54.47 -43.71
N LEU A 465 11.00 -53.54 -44.47
CA LEU A 465 10.18 -52.45 -43.96
C LEU A 465 8.89 -52.98 -43.34
N LEU A 466 8.59 -52.57 -42.10
CA LEU A 466 7.39 -52.95 -41.35
C LEU A 466 6.30 -51.87 -41.46
N GLY A 467 6.72 -50.62 -41.37
CA GLY A 467 5.87 -49.45 -41.29
C GLY A 467 6.65 -48.20 -40.90
N PHE A 468 5.93 -47.17 -40.49
CA PHE A 468 6.49 -45.91 -40.06
C PHE A 468 5.87 -45.46 -38.74
N GLU A 469 6.66 -44.85 -37.86
CA GLU A 469 6.12 -44.10 -36.74
C GLU A 469 5.73 -42.69 -37.17
N ALA A 470 4.51 -42.27 -36.85
CA ALA A 470 4.02 -40.92 -37.05
C ALA A 470 4.47 -40.00 -35.91
N LEU A 471 5.27 -38.99 -36.26
CA LEU A 471 5.89 -38.06 -35.35
C LEU A 471 5.42 -36.64 -35.67
N ILE A 472 4.68 -36.04 -34.75
CA ILE A 472 4.17 -34.67 -34.91
C ILE A 472 5.31 -33.65 -35.02
N ARG A 473 5.14 -32.66 -35.89
CA ARG A 473 5.98 -31.47 -36.04
C ARG A 473 5.11 -30.22 -36.05
N TRP A 474 5.67 -29.12 -35.58
CA TRP A 474 4.99 -27.83 -35.59
C TRP A 474 5.70 -26.85 -36.53
N ASN A 475 5.02 -26.42 -37.59
CA ASN A 475 5.45 -25.36 -38.49
C ASN A 475 5.15 -23.99 -37.89
N HIS A 476 5.98 -23.58 -36.95
CA HIS A 476 5.81 -22.33 -36.26
C HIS A 476 6.16 -21.14 -37.19
N PRO A 477 5.32 -20.10 -37.28
CA PRO A 477 5.52 -18.97 -38.20
C PRO A 477 6.87 -18.23 -38.05
N GLU A 478 7.39 -18.14 -36.82
CA GLU A 478 8.64 -17.44 -36.51
C GLU A 478 9.82 -18.40 -36.28
N LYS A 479 9.58 -19.56 -35.65
CA LYS A 479 10.65 -20.51 -35.25
C LYS A 479 10.95 -21.58 -36.32
N GLY A 480 10.14 -21.67 -37.37
CA GLY A 480 10.24 -22.74 -38.36
C GLY A 480 9.77 -24.09 -37.79
N LEU A 481 10.37 -25.18 -38.26
CA LEU A 481 9.99 -26.53 -37.86
C LEU A 481 10.45 -26.85 -36.42
N VAL A 482 9.51 -26.92 -35.49
CA VAL A 482 9.73 -27.23 -34.07
C VAL A 482 9.48 -28.73 -33.81
N ALA A 483 10.41 -29.35 -33.07
CA ALA A 483 10.36 -30.77 -32.72
C ALA A 483 9.43 -31.03 -31.53
N PRO A 484 8.86 -32.24 -31.40
CA PRO A 484 7.91 -32.59 -30.34
C PRO A 484 8.49 -32.39 -28.93
N GLY A 485 9.80 -32.63 -28.74
CA GLY A 485 10.46 -32.42 -27.44
C GLY A 485 10.41 -30.98 -26.93
N ASP A 486 10.24 -29.99 -27.81
CA ASP A 486 10.20 -28.58 -27.43
C ASP A 486 8.80 -28.09 -27.04
N PHE A 487 7.73 -28.78 -27.50
CA PHE A 487 6.35 -28.32 -27.26
C PHE A 487 5.44 -29.32 -26.53
N LEU A 488 5.66 -30.64 -26.64
CA LEU A 488 4.85 -31.62 -25.93
C LEU A 488 4.92 -31.47 -24.39
N PRO A 489 6.08 -31.16 -23.75
CA PRO A 489 6.12 -30.92 -22.29
C PRO A 489 5.27 -29.73 -21.82
N ILE A 490 4.97 -28.79 -22.72
CA ILE A 490 4.09 -27.64 -22.45
C ILE A 490 2.63 -28.10 -22.46
N VAL A 491 2.28 -28.99 -23.38
CA VAL A 491 0.93 -29.55 -23.55
C VAL A 491 0.58 -30.54 -22.45
N GLU A 492 1.58 -31.21 -21.87
CA GLU A 492 1.39 -32.16 -20.77
C GLU A 492 0.57 -31.58 -19.61
N ASN A 493 -0.33 -32.37 -19.03
CA ASN A 493 -1.28 -31.99 -17.99
C ASN A 493 -2.15 -30.76 -18.33
N SER A 494 -2.38 -30.48 -19.63
CA SER A 494 -3.23 -29.38 -20.09
C SER A 494 -4.49 -29.89 -20.78
N HIS A 495 -5.44 -28.98 -21.01
CA HIS A 495 -6.67 -29.25 -21.76
C HIS A 495 -6.44 -29.56 -23.25
N LEU A 496 -5.22 -29.37 -23.76
CA LEU A 496 -4.88 -29.57 -25.18
C LEU A 496 -4.36 -30.97 -25.51
N GLU A 497 -4.07 -31.81 -24.51
CA GLU A 497 -3.57 -33.17 -24.75
C GLU A 497 -4.52 -34.02 -25.61
N VAL A 498 -5.79 -34.09 -25.19
CA VAL A 498 -6.80 -34.89 -25.90
C VAL A 498 -7.07 -34.32 -27.31
N PRO A 499 -7.32 -33.00 -27.49
CA PRO A 499 -7.46 -32.41 -28.82
C PRO A 499 -6.27 -32.67 -29.75
N LEU A 500 -5.04 -32.49 -29.26
CA LEU A 500 -3.82 -32.71 -30.05
C LEU A 500 -3.67 -34.19 -30.44
N GLY A 501 -3.88 -35.10 -29.49
CA GLY A 501 -3.86 -36.54 -29.76
C GLY A 501 -4.92 -36.98 -30.76
N GLN A 502 -6.12 -36.41 -30.71
CA GLN A 502 -7.17 -36.67 -31.69
C GLN A 502 -6.80 -36.15 -33.08
N TRP A 503 -6.14 -34.98 -33.16
CA TRP A 503 -5.63 -34.44 -34.41
C TRP A 503 -4.58 -35.35 -35.04
N VAL A 504 -3.58 -35.81 -34.26
CA VAL A 504 -2.54 -36.74 -34.74
C VAL A 504 -3.15 -38.04 -35.27
N LEU A 505 -4.11 -38.61 -34.55
CA LEU A 505 -4.80 -39.83 -34.97
C LEU A 505 -5.53 -39.64 -36.31
N LYS A 506 -6.27 -38.52 -36.45
CA LYS A 506 -6.99 -38.19 -37.68
C LYS A 506 -6.04 -38.04 -38.86
N GLU A 507 -4.98 -37.27 -38.68
CA GLU A 507 -4.03 -36.97 -39.75
C GLU A 507 -3.25 -38.22 -40.19
N ALA A 508 -2.87 -39.09 -39.25
CA ALA A 508 -2.20 -40.35 -39.58
C ALA A 508 -3.10 -41.28 -40.43
N ILE A 509 -4.37 -41.46 -40.03
CA ILE A 509 -5.35 -42.27 -40.77
C ILE A 509 -5.65 -41.64 -42.13
N HIS A 510 -5.76 -40.31 -42.21
CA HIS A 510 -5.92 -39.60 -43.47
C HIS A 510 -4.73 -39.85 -44.41
N GLN A 511 -3.50 -39.77 -43.90
CA GLN A 511 -2.31 -39.99 -44.69
C GLN A 511 -2.19 -41.45 -45.17
N MET A 512 -2.58 -42.43 -44.36
CA MET A 512 -2.65 -43.84 -44.76
C MET A 512 -3.61 -44.04 -45.95
N ASN A 513 -4.72 -43.32 -45.98
CA ASN A 513 -5.67 -43.35 -47.09
C ASN A 513 -5.12 -42.79 -48.39
N LEU A 514 -4.34 -41.71 -48.30
CA LEU A 514 -3.65 -41.13 -49.45
C LEU A 514 -2.64 -42.11 -50.03
N TRP A 515 -1.83 -42.76 -49.19
CA TRP A 515 -0.88 -43.78 -49.65
C TRP A 515 -1.59 -45.00 -50.24
N LYS A 516 -2.69 -45.45 -49.63
CA LYS A 516 -3.49 -46.56 -50.17
C LYS A 516 -4.07 -46.25 -51.55
N SER A 517 -4.56 -45.02 -51.74
CA SER A 517 -5.06 -44.54 -53.03
C SER A 517 -3.94 -44.45 -54.08
N ALA A 518 -2.70 -44.19 -53.65
CA ALA A 518 -1.49 -44.23 -54.47
C ALA A 518 -0.95 -45.66 -54.71
N GLY A 519 -1.63 -46.70 -54.20
CA GLY A 519 -1.29 -48.11 -54.41
C GLY A 519 -0.33 -48.71 -53.37
N ALA A 520 -0.07 -48.02 -52.24
CA ALA A 520 0.79 -48.49 -51.17
C ALA A 520 0.01 -48.72 -49.86
N ASP A 521 0.03 -49.96 -49.35
CA ASP A 521 -0.62 -50.34 -48.09
C ASP A 521 0.42 -50.36 -46.94
N LEU A 522 0.74 -49.19 -46.41
CA LEU A 522 1.77 -48.99 -45.39
C LEU A 522 1.19 -49.04 -43.96
N SER A 523 1.95 -49.60 -43.03
CA SER A 523 1.59 -49.61 -41.59
C SER A 523 2.08 -48.33 -40.92
N VAL A 524 1.31 -47.80 -39.96
CA VAL A 524 1.65 -46.59 -39.21
C VAL A 524 1.48 -46.82 -37.71
N SER A 525 2.49 -46.41 -36.94
CA SER A 525 2.45 -46.38 -35.48
C SER A 525 2.15 -44.96 -34.98
N ILE A 526 1.27 -44.83 -33.99
CA ILE A 526 0.75 -43.55 -33.50
C ILE A 526 0.87 -43.50 -31.97
N ASN A 527 1.58 -42.50 -31.47
CA ASN A 527 1.72 -42.23 -30.04
C ASN A 527 0.41 -41.72 -29.41
N ILE A 528 0.02 -42.29 -28.27
CA ILE A 528 -1.15 -41.91 -27.49
C ILE A 528 -0.75 -41.56 -26.06
N SER A 529 -1.06 -40.33 -25.62
CA SER A 529 -0.79 -39.89 -24.25
C SER A 529 -1.70 -40.57 -23.22
N ALA A 530 -1.26 -40.61 -21.95
CA ALA A 530 -2.03 -41.16 -20.85
C ALA A 530 -3.44 -40.55 -20.74
N PRO A 531 -3.58 -39.21 -20.62
CA PRO A 531 -4.89 -38.56 -20.59
C PRO A 531 -5.78 -38.88 -21.80
N HIS A 532 -5.22 -39.02 -22.99
CA HIS A 532 -5.99 -39.37 -24.19
C HIS A 532 -6.47 -40.82 -24.17
N LEU A 533 -5.63 -41.78 -23.79
CA LEU A 533 -6.02 -43.18 -23.65
C LEU A 533 -7.09 -43.38 -22.55
N MET A 534 -6.93 -42.65 -21.45
CA MET A 534 -7.79 -42.75 -20.27
C MET A 534 -9.13 -42.01 -20.45
N ASP A 535 -9.26 -41.17 -21.47
CA ASP A 535 -10.51 -40.48 -21.77
C ASP A 535 -11.64 -41.48 -22.02
N ARG A 536 -12.80 -41.24 -21.40
CA ARG A 536 -13.93 -42.18 -21.44
C ARG A 536 -14.48 -42.37 -22.85
N SER A 537 -14.32 -41.38 -23.72
CA SER A 537 -14.82 -41.39 -25.09
C SER A 537 -13.81 -41.91 -26.10
N PHE A 538 -12.54 -42.15 -25.71
CA PHE A 538 -11.47 -42.52 -26.63
C PHE A 538 -11.81 -43.71 -27.53
N ALA A 539 -12.18 -44.85 -26.94
CA ALA A 539 -12.46 -46.07 -27.71
C ALA A 539 -13.71 -45.93 -28.59
N ASP A 540 -14.75 -45.24 -28.10
CA ASP A 540 -15.97 -44.97 -28.88
C ASP A 540 -15.69 -44.06 -30.08
N TYR A 541 -14.87 -43.03 -29.86
CA TYR A 541 -14.45 -42.08 -30.88
C TYR A 541 -13.59 -42.76 -31.95
N LEU A 542 -12.59 -43.54 -31.54
CA LEU A 542 -11.72 -44.29 -32.44
C LEU A 542 -12.52 -45.30 -33.28
N GLU A 543 -13.43 -46.05 -32.66
CA GLU A 543 -14.32 -46.99 -33.35
C GLU A 543 -15.16 -46.28 -34.42
N SER A 544 -15.80 -45.17 -34.06
CA SER A 544 -16.59 -44.36 -34.98
C SER A 544 -15.76 -43.82 -36.16
N TYR A 545 -14.54 -43.33 -35.87
CA TYR A 545 -13.67 -42.74 -36.86
C TYR A 545 -13.08 -43.76 -37.84
N LEU A 546 -12.77 -44.98 -37.37
CA LEU A 546 -12.37 -46.08 -38.26
C LEU A 546 -13.52 -46.55 -39.14
N HIS A 547 -14.75 -46.60 -38.61
CA HIS A 547 -15.94 -46.92 -39.42
C HIS A 547 -16.19 -45.91 -40.54
N SER A 548 -15.80 -44.64 -40.37
CA SER A 548 -15.90 -43.65 -41.46
C SER A 548 -14.80 -43.75 -42.50
N HIS A 549 -13.80 -44.62 -42.32
CA HIS A 549 -12.68 -44.85 -43.24
C HIS A 549 -12.50 -46.35 -43.54
N PRO A 550 -13.50 -47.02 -44.16
CA PRO A 550 -13.53 -48.47 -44.36
C PRO A 550 -12.39 -49.01 -45.24
N GLU A 551 -11.76 -48.13 -46.02
CA GLU A 551 -10.58 -48.44 -46.81
C GLU A 551 -9.32 -48.67 -45.96
N VAL A 552 -9.21 -48.14 -44.73
CA VAL A 552 -8.04 -48.40 -43.86
C VAL A 552 -8.21 -49.76 -43.20
N ASN A 553 -7.18 -50.60 -43.27
CA ASN A 553 -7.15 -51.83 -42.49
C ASN A 553 -6.69 -51.51 -41.06
N PRO A 554 -7.52 -51.70 -40.01
CA PRO A 554 -7.12 -51.42 -38.63
C PRO A 554 -5.85 -52.16 -38.20
N GLY A 555 -5.57 -53.35 -38.76
CA GLY A 555 -4.36 -54.12 -38.48
C GLY A 555 -3.07 -53.51 -39.01
N ARG A 556 -3.15 -52.38 -39.72
CA ARG A 556 -2.01 -51.55 -40.14
C ARG A 556 -1.73 -50.39 -39.18
N ILE A 557 -2.57 -50.20 -38.17
CA ILE A 557 -2.42 -49.13 -37.18
C ILE A 557 -1.90 -49.75 -35.89
N THR A 558 -0.79 -49.22 -35.40
CA THR A 558 -0.24 -49.55 -34.08
C THR A 558 -0.42 -48.36 -33.16
N LEU A 559 -1.05 -48.55 -32.00
CA LEU A 559 -1.12 -47.53 -30.96
C LEU A 559 0.05 -47.71 -30.00
N GLU A 560 0.87 -46.69 -29.83
CA GLU A 560 2.03 -46.69 -28.94
C GLU A 560 1.64 -45.97 -27.64
N VAL A 561 1.85 -46.63 -26.51
CA VAL A 561 1.51 -46.11 -25.17
C VAL A 561 2.70 -46.27 -24.23
N LEU A 562 3.02 -45.22 -23.47
CA LEU A 562 4.12 -45.24 -22.51
C LEU A 562 3.94 -46.32 -21.43
N GLU A 563 5.04 -46.91 -20.95
CA GLU A 563 5.05 -47.87 -19.84
C GLU A 563 4.34 -47.29 -18.60
N SER A 564 4.62 -46.03 -18.25
CA SER A 564 4.05 -45.33 -17.08
C SER A 564 2.52 -45.22 -17.14
N THR A 565 1.95 -44.92 -18.31
CA THR A 565 0.50 -44.86 -18.55
C THR A 565 -0.19 -46.17 -18.17
N ALA A 566 0.42 -47.29 -18.52
CA ALA A 566 -0.14 -48.60 -18.24
C ALA A 566 -0.10 -48.95 -16.74
N LEU A 567 0.72 -48.26 -15.93
CA LEU A 567 0.91 -48.49 -14.51
C LEU A 567 -0.04 -47.69 -13.60
N GLU A 568 -0.52 -46.52 -14.03
CA GLU A 568 -1.35 -45.63 -13.19
C GLU A 568 -2.74 -46.21 -12.85
N ASP A 569 -3.48 -46.70 -13.85
CA ASP A 569 -4.75 -47.42 -13.68
C ASP A 569 -4.82 -48.62 -14.63
N THR A 570 -4.07 -49.65 -14.24
CA THR A 570 -3.87 -50.90 -14.97
C THR A 570 -5.15 -51.58 -15.46
N LYS A 571 -6.26 -51.50 -14.70
CA LYS A 571 -7.52 -52.16 -15.09
C LYS A 571 -8.23 -51.39 -16.19
N HIS A 572 -8.33 -50.06 -16.06
CA HIS A 572 -8.98 -49.24 -17.07
C HIS A 572 -8.17 -49.24 -18.37
N ALA A 573 -6.86 -48.99 -18.29
CA ALA A 573 -5.96 -49.04 -19.44
C ALA A 573 -6.03 -50.40 -20.16
N SER A 574 -5.96 -51.51 -19.42
CA SER A 574 -6.08 -52.86 -20.01
C SER A 574 -7.41 -53.08 -20.73
N ASN A 575 -8.52 -52.54 -20.22
CA ASN A 575 -9.84 -52.68 -20.87
C ASN A 575 -9.90 -51.87 -22.17
N VAL A 576 -9.38 -50.63 -22.17
CA VAL A 576 -9.33 -49.78 -23.37
C VAL A 576 -8.45 -50.43 -24.44
N LEU A 577 -7.25 -50.88 -24.09
CA LEU A 577 -6.33 -51.54 -25.02
C LEU A 577 -6.91 -52.86 -25.58
N ALA A 578 -7.57 -53.66 -24.76
CA ALA A 578 -8.27 -54.87 -25.22
C ALA A 578 -9.39 -54.53 -26.23
N ARG A 579 -10.09 -53.42 -26.01
CA ARG A 579 -11.12 -52.93 -26.94
C ARG A 579 -10.50 -52.46 -28.27
N CYS A 580 -9.39 -51.72 -28.23
CA CYS A 580 -8.63 -51.36 -29.45
C CYS A 580 -8.20 -52.60 -30.24
N ARG A 581 -7.74 -53.66 -29.58
CA ARG A 581 -7.40 -54.93 -30.28
C ARG A 581 -8.60 -55.65 -30.85
N THR A 582 -9.76 -55.54 -30.21
CA THR A 582 -11.02 -56.11 -30.75
C THR A 582 -11.47 -55.40 -32.04
N LEU A 583 -11.11 -54.12 -32.19
CA LEU A 583 -11.27 -53.35 -33.43
C LEU A 583 -10.23 -53.72 -34.51
N GLY A 584 -9.25 -54.56 -34.18
CA GLY A 584 -8.21 -55.04 -35.08
C GLY A 584 -6.91 -54.23 -35.07
N LEU A 585 -6.77 -53.23 -34.19
CA LEU A 585 -5.52 -52.47 -34.06
C LEU A 585 -4.45 -53.27 -33.33
N GLN A 586 -3.19 -52.91 -33.60
CA GLN A 586 -2.04 -53.39 -32.83
C GLN A 586 -1.74 -52.42 -31.67
N VAL A 587 -1.17 -52.92 -30.59
CA VAL A 587 -0.75 -52.09 -29.45
C VAL A 587 0.73 -52.32 -29.17
N ALA A 588 1.50 -51.24 -29.06
CA ALA A 588 2.89 -51.27 -28.62
C ALA A 588 3.05 -50.58 -27.27
N LEU A 589 3.89 -51.15 -26.41
CA LEU A 589 4.32 -50.53 -25.15
C LEU A 589 5.63 -49.80 -25.39
N ASP A 590 5.65 -48.49 -25.11
CA ASP A 590 6.77 -47.58 -25.40
C ASP A 590 7.55 -47.17 -24.15
N ASP A 591 8.77 -46.66 -24.37
CA ASP A 591 9.75 -46.26 -23.33
C ASP A 591 10.04 -47.35 -22.29
N PHE A 592 10.00 -48.62 -22.68
CA PHE A 592 10.09 -49.74 -21.75
C PHE A 592 11.49 -49.85 -21.11
N GLY A 593 11.53 -49.87 -19.78
CA GLY A 593 12.77 -50.00 -19.00
C GLY A 593 13.21 -48.71 -18.29
N THR A 594 12.55 -47.59 -18.55
CA THR A 594 12.78 -46.31 -17.85
C THR A 594 12.07 -46.23 -16.49
N GLY A 595 11.07 -47.09 -16.26
CA GLY A 595 10.27 -47.16 -15.02
C GLY A 595 10.47 -48.43 -14.18
N PHE A 596 9.60 -48.63 -13.18
CA PHE A 596 9.58 -49.87 -12.39
C PHE A 596 8.96 -51.02 -13.20
N SER A 597 9.77 -51.73 -13.99
CA SER A 597 9.30 -52.86 -14.78
C SER A 597 8.78 -53.99 -13.89
N SER A 598 7.45 -54.12 -13.78
CA SER A 598 6.83 -55.25 -13.08
C SER A 598 6.45 -56.33 -14.08
N LEU A 599 7.11 -57.48 -13.94
CA LEU A 599 6.89 -58.72 -14.69
C LEU A 599 5.42 -59.15 -14.75
N THR A 600 4.64 -58.75 -13.75
CA THR A 600 3.20 -59.02 -13.69
C THR A 600 2.46 -58.32 -14.83
N TYR A 601 2.85 -57.09 -15.18
CA TYR A 601 2.16 -56.27 -16.18
C TYR A 601 2.43 -56.73 -17.60
N LEU A 602 3.68 -57.07 -17.88
CA LEU A 602 4.07 -57.70 -19.15
C LEU A 602 3.27 -58.96 -19.47
N ARG A 603 2.86 -59.70 -18.43
CA ARG A 603 2.04 -60.90 -18.60
C ARG A 603 0.56 -60.60 -18.86
N THR A 604 0.03 -59.50 -18.32
CA THR A 604 -1.42 -59.23 -18.30
C THR A 604 -1.88 -58.20 -19.31
N LEU A 605 -1.00 -57.30 -19.76
CA LEU A 605 -1.35 -56.26 -20.70
C LEU A 605 -1.50 -56.85 -22.11
N PRO A 606 -2.58 -56.51 -22.83
CA PRO A 606 -2.80 -57.00 -24.18
C PRO A 606 -1.97 -56.17 -25.18
N VAL A 607 -0.65 -56.38 -25.21
CA VAL A 607 0.29 -55.69 -26.11
C VAL A 607 0.85 -56.65 -27.16
N ASP A 608 1.12 -56.14 -28.35
CA ASP A 608 1.63 -56.90 -29.51
C ASP A 608 3.13 -56.62 -29.78
N LEU A 609 3.65 -55.49 -29.28
CA LEU A 609 5.03 -55.05 -29.47
C LEU A 609 5.57 -54.36 -28.20
N ILE A 610 6.86 -54.51 -27.93
CA ILE A 610 7.56 -53.74 -26.89
C ILE A 610 8.65 -52.91 -27.56
N LYS A 611 8.71 -51.62 -27.26
CA LYS A 611 9.73 -50.69 -27.75
C LYS A 611 10.70 -50.37 -26.61
N ILE A 612 12.00 -50.51 -26.86
CA ILE A 612 13.06 -50.16 -25.93
C ILE A 612 13.41 -48.69 -26.15
N ASP A 613 13.39 -47.92 -25.06
CA ASP A 613 13.71 -46.49 -25.06
C ASP A 613 15.09 -46.22 -25.68
N GLN A 614 15.15 -45.20 -26.53
CA GLN A 614 16.36 -44.78 -27.23
C GLN A 614 17.52 -44.41 -26.30
N SER A 615 17.27 -43.96 -25.07
CA SER A 615 18.31 -43.56 -24.11
C SER A 615 19.24 -44.72 -23.75
N PHE A 616 18.70 -45.94 -23.62
CA PHE A 616 19.52 -47.13 -23.39
C PHE A 616 20.22 -47.58 -24.68
N VAL A 617 19.51 -47.60 -25.80
CA VAL A 617 20.05 -48.12 -27.07
C VAL A 617 21.20 -47.26 -27.60
N ARG A 618 21.12 -45.93 -27.48
CA ARG A 618 22.18 -45.02 -27.96
C ARG A 618 23.52 -45.21 -27.26
N ASN A 619 23.49 -45.60 -25.99
CA ASN A 619 24.68 -45.71 -25.15
C ASN A 619 25.17 -47.16 -24.98
N MET A 620 24.39 -48.17 -25.40
CA MET A 620 24.66 -49.59 -25.12
C MET A 620 25.97 -50.15 -25.68
N LEU A 621 26.63 -49.42 -26.59
CA LEU A 621 27.94 -49.81 -27.14
C LEU A 621 29.09 -49.44 -26.20
N ASP A 622 28.92 -48.37 -25.41
CA ASP A 622 29.95 -47.79 -24.56
C ASP A 622 29.64 -47.94 -23.05
N ASP A 623 28.36 -48.03 -22.68
CA ASP A 623 27.89 -48.20 -21.30
C ASP A 623 27.42 -49.64 -21.03
N ALA A 624 28.08 -50.31 -20.10
CA ALA A 624 27.79 -51.69 -19.72
C ALA A 624 26.45 -51.85 -18.98
N SER A 625 25.99 -50.82 -18.27
CA SER A 625 24.68 -50.80 -17.61
C SER A 625 23.57 -50.72 -18.65
N ASP A 626 23.68 -49.79 -19.60
CA ASP A 626 22.67 -49.64 -20.67
C ASP A 626 22.63 -50.89 -21.56
N HIS A 627 23.80 -51.48 -21.86
CA HIS A 627 23.89 -52.79 -22.53
C HIS A 627 23.13 -53.89 -21.80
N ALA A 628 23.32 -53.99 -20.47
CA ALA A 628 22.66 -55.01 -19.65
C ALA A 628 21.14 -54.79 -19.59
N ILE A 629 20.68 -53.53 -19.58
CA ILE A 629 19.24 -53.19 -19.63
C ILE A 629 18.65 -53.64 -20.95
N VAL A 630 19.25 -53.27 -22.08
CA VAL A 630 18.78 -53.67 -23.43
C VAL A 630 18.73 -55.20 -23.55
N GLU A 631 19.78 -55.91 -23.15
CA GLU A 631 19.82 -57.37 -23.17
C GLU A 631 18.71 -57.99 -22.30
N SER A 632 18.50 -57.44 -21.09
CA SER A 632 17.48 -57.91 -20.15
C SER A 632 16.06 -57.73 -20.69
N VAL A 633 15.77 -56.58 -21.30
CA VAL A 633 14.47 -56.29 -21.91
C VAL A 633 14.20 -57.23 -23.08
N ILE A 634 15.18 -57.41 -23.98
CA ILE A 634 15.05 -58.35 -25.11
C ILE A 634 14.78 -59.76 -24.60
N PHE A 635 15.58 -60.24 -23.65
CA PHE A 635 15.41 -61.57 -23.07
C PHE A 635 14.03 -61.74 -22.45
N LEU A 636 13.55 -60.74 -21.71
CA LEU A 636 12.28 -60.80 -21.01
C LEU A 636 11.09 -60.85 -21.97
N ALA A 637 11.06 -59.95 -22.95
CA ALA A 637 10.02 -59.88 -23.97
C ALA A 637 9.90 -61.18 -24.76
N GLN A 638 11.05 -61.78 -25.14
CA GLN A 638 11.08 -63.08 -25.81
C GLN A 638 10.45 -64.21 -24.98
N ARG A 639 10.60 -64.19 -23.64
CA ARG A 639 9.97 -65.20 -22.77
C ARG A 639 8.44 -65.11 -22.74
N PHE A 640 7.90 -63.92 -22.99
CA PHE A 640 6.46 -63.68 -23.12
C PHE A 640 5.97 -63.67 -24.56
N ALA A 641 6.83 -64.03 -25.52
CA ALA A 641 6.54 -64.04 -26.95
C ALA A 641 6.08 -62.68 -27.50
N HIS A 642 6.56 -61.59 -26.91
CA HIS A 642 6.39 -60.25 -27.45
C HIS A 642 7.62 -59.88 -28.31
N PRO A 643 7.43 -59.55 -29.60
CA PRO A 643 8.47 -58.94 -30.41
C PRO A 643 8.99 -57.64 -29.78
N VAL A 644 10.27 -57.35 -30.05
CA VAL A 644 10.93 -56.15 -29.53
C VAL A 644 11.43 -55.27 -30.66
N LEU A 645 11.14 -53.98 -30.56
CA LEU A 645 11.70 -52.92 -31.37
C LEU A 645 12.68 -52.09 -30.54
N ALA A 646 13.89 -51.89 -31.03
CA ALA A 646 14.86 -51.00 -30.40
C ALA A 646 14.85 -49.64 -31.11
N GLU A 647 14.62 -48.58 -30.33
CA GLU A 647 14.68 -47.20 -30.83
C GLU A 647 16.09 -46.61 -30.71
N GLY A 648 16.37 -45.52 -31.43
CA GLY A 648 17.67 -44.85 -31.29
C GLY A 648 18.85 -45.62 -31.92
N VAL A 649 18.60 -46.47 -32.92
CA VAL A 649 19.67 -47.11 -33.70
C VAL A 649 20.37 -46.07 -34.58
N GLU A 650 21.49 -45.53 -34.09
CA GLU A 650 22.24 -44.47 -34.80
C GLU A 650 23.26 -45.00 -35.80
N THR A 651 23.79 -46.21 -35.57
CA THR A 651 24.89 -46.76 -36.36
C THR A 651 24.69 -48.24 -36.71
N MET A 652 25.47 -48.72 -37.67
CA MET A 652 25.54 -50.14 -38.01
C MET A 652 25.94 -51.02 -36.81
N GLU A 653 26.80 -50.50 -35.94
CA GLU A 653 27.29 -51.23 -34.78
C GLU A 653 26.18 -51.49 -33.77
N HIS A 654 25.26 -50.53 -33.59
CA HIS A 654 24.03 -50.73 -32.83
C HIS A 654 23.20 -51.87 -33.42
N ALA A 655 22.94 -51.83 -34.73
CA ALA A 655 22.13 -52.86 -35.40
C ALA A 655 22.74 -54.27 -35.28
N ARG A 656 24.08 -54.39 -35.40
CA ARG A 656 24.78 -55.67 -35.23
C ARG A 656 24.73 -56.17 -33.78
N ALA A 657 24.86 -55.27 -32.80
CA ALA A 657 24.75 -55.64 -31.39
C ALA A 657 23.34 -56.13 -31.05
N LEU A 658 22.30 -55.38 -31.43
CA LEU A 658 20.89 -55.76 -31.24
C LEU A 658 20.54 -57.08 -31.92
N ARG A 659 21.06 -57.32 -33.14
CA ARG A 659 20.88 -58.60 -33.84
C ARG A 659 21.47 -59.77 -33.07
N ARG A 660 22.65 -59.61 -32.46
CA ARG A 660 23.29 -60.65 -31.63
C ARG A 660 22.49 -60.96 -30.36
N MET A 661 21.85 -59.95 -29.78
CA MET A 661 20.95 -60.09 -28.62
C MET A 661 19.60 -60.72 -29.00
N GLY A 662 19.27 -60.81 -30.29
CA GLY A 662 18.01 -61.37 -30.78
C GLY A 662 16.86 -60.37 -30.82
N CYS A 663 17.14 -59.07 -30.91
CA CYS A 663 16.13 -58.04 -31.15
C CYS A 663 15.45 -58.25 -32.52
N ASN A 664 14.14 -58.01 -32.61
CA ASN A 664 13.36 -58.29 -33.81
C ASN A 664 13.41 -57.11 -34.79
N PHE A 665 13.18 -55.90 -34.29
CA PHE A 665 12.94 -54.70 -35.09
C PHE A 665 13.82 -53.54 -34.62
N ALA A 666 14.10 -52.60 -35.53
CA ALA A 666 14.92 -51.44 -35.25
C ALA A 666 14.31 -50.18 -35.85
N GLN A 667 14.53 -49.07 -35.16
CA GLN A 667 14.23 -47.72 -35.60
C GLN A 667 15.36 -46.77 -35.15
N GLY A 668 15.71 -45.78 -35.97
CA GLY A 668 16.70 -44.78 -35.62
C GLY A 668 17.34 -44.10 -36.83
N TYR A 669 18.20 -43.13 -36.55
CA TYR A 669 18.83 -42.30 -37.59
C TYR A 669 19.82 -43.05 -38.49
N GLY A 670 20.33 -44.19 -38.04
CA GLY A 670 21.12 -45.08 -38.89
C GLY A 670 20.32 -45.66 -40.05
N ILE A 671 18.98 -45.73 -39.92
CA ILE A 671 18.06 -46.20 -40.97
C ILE A 671 17.60 -45.02 -41.83
N ALA A 672 16.87 -44.09 -41.20
CA ALA A 672 16.51 -42.80 -41.78
C ALA A 672 16.07 -41.84 -40.67
N ARG A 673 16.23 -40.55 -40.93
CA ARG A 673 15.58 -39.51 -40.13
C ARG A 673 14.07 -39.50 -40.43
N PRO A 674 13.24 -38.99 -39.52
CA PRO A 674 11.83 -38.73 -39.82
C PRO A 674 11.72 -37.84 -41.06
N MET A 675 10.83 -38.19 -41.99
CA MET A 675 10.65 -37.49 -43.27
C MET A 675 9.19 -37.04 -43.46
N PRO A 676 8.91 -35.98 -44.23
CA PRO A 676 7.55 -35.56 -44.51
C PRO A 676 6.80 -36.62 -45.34
N ALA A 677 5.47 -36.60 -45.25
CA ALA A 677 4.59 -37.58 -45.90
C ALA A 677 4.82 -37.74 -47.42
N SER A 678 5.24 -36.66 -48.09
CA SER A 678 5.51 -36.61 -49.53
C SER A 678 6.71 -37.47 -49.94
N GLU A 679 7.68 -37.68 -49.05
CA GLU A 679 8.91 -38.42 -49.34
C GLU A 679 8.81 -39.92 -49.04
N VAL A 680 7.81 -40.33 -48.24
CA VAL A 680 7.66 -41.69 -47.71
C VAL A 680 7.58 -42.75 -48.82
N LEU A 681 6.76 -42.54 -49.85
CA LEU A 681 6.55 -43.52 -50.91
C LEU A 681 7.82 -43.74 -51.75
N ASP A 682 8.52 -42.65 -52.06
CA ASP A 682 9.76 -42.70 -52.81
C ASP A 682 10.87 -43.37 -52.00
N TRP A 683 11.00 -43.02 -50.72
CA TRP A 683 11.95 -43.64 -49.81
C TRP A 683 11.69 -45.15 -49.67
N ALA A 684 10.43 -45.56 -49.46
CA ALA A 684 10.07 -46.97 -49.30
C ALA A 684 10.40 -47.81 -50.55
N ARG A 685 10.14 -47.27 -51.75
CA ARG A 685 10.52 -47.91 -53.01
C ARG A 685 12.03 -48.08 -53.15
N GLN A 686 12.80 -47.01 -52.91
CA GLN A 686 14.26 -47.06 -52.98
C GLN A 686 14.84 -48.03 -51.96
N TRP A 687 14.27 -48.09 -50.76
CA TRP A 687 14.67 -49.05 -49.73
C TRP A 687 14.50 -50.49 -50.20
N GLN A 688 13.34 -50.81 -50.80
CA GLN A 688 13.05 -52.14 -51.29
C GLN A 688 13.98 -52.55 -52.45
N GLU A 689 14.29 -51.65 -53.37
CA GLU A 689 15.26 -51.87 -54.46
C GLU A 689 16.69 -52.15 -53.92
N ARG A 690 17.09 -51.47 -52.84
CA ARG A 690 18.38 -51.72 -52.16
C ARG A 690 18.45 -53.11 -51.54
N LEU A 691 17.36 -53.57 -50.90
CA LEU A 691 17.28 -54.93 -50.34
C LEU A 691 17.36 -56.00 -51.45
N GLU A 692 16.70 -55.77 -52.59
CA GLU A 692 16.68 -56.73 -53.70
C GLU A 692 18.02 -56.83 -54.45
N SER A 693 18.82 -55.76 -54.44
CA SER A 693 20.15 -55.70 -55.10
C SER A 693 21.30 -56.24 -54.22
N GLY A 694 21.15 -56.27 -52.89
CA GLY A 694 22.17 -56.70 -51.92
C GLY A 694 22.39 -58.21 -51.75
N LYS A 695 22.33 -59.02 -52.82
CA LYS A 695 22.22 -60.51 -52.71
C LYS A 695 23.43 -61.30 -52.18
N HIS A 696 24.58 -60.71 -51.82
CA HIS A 696 25.77 -61.47 -51.38
C HIS A 696 26.56 -60.89 -50.18
N GLY A 697 25.92 -60.21 -49.23
CA GLY A 697 26.57 -59.74 -48.00
C GLY A 697 25.60 -59.58 -46.81
N ASP A 698 26.11 -59.14 -45.66
CA ASP A 698 25.28 -58.76 -44.51
C ASP A 698 24.31 -57.66 -44.96
N VAL A 699 23.01 -57.98 -45.04
CA VAL A 699 21.96 -57.17 -45.68
C VAL A 699 21.91 -55.74 -45.11
N LEU A 700 22.34 -55.56 -43.87
CA LEU A 700 22.46 -54.25 -43.22
C LEU A 700 23.66 -53.45 -43.76
N SER A 701 24.78 -54.09 -44.10
CA SER A 701 26.08 -53.45 -44.41
C SER A 701 26.06 -52.45 -45.59
N PRO A 702 25.40 -52.68 -46.73
CA PRO A 702 25.28 -51.66 -47.79
C PRO A 702 24.28 -50.55 -47.45
N VAL A 703 23.38 -50.80 -46.49
CA VAL A 703 22.13 -50.06 -46.32
C VAL A 703 22.23 -49.01 -45.22
N LEU A 704 22.96 -49.25 -44.12
CA LEU A 704 23.19 -48.26 -43.04
C LEU A 704 24.63 -47.70 -43.05
N ALA A 705 25.47 -48.03 -44.04
CA ALA A 705 26.87 -47.56 -44.11
C ALA A 705 27.05 -46.24 -44.89
N SER A 706 25.99 -45.63 -45.42
CA SER A 706 26.12 -44.40 -46.21
C SER A 706 26.52 -43.18 -45.38
N GLY A 707 26.50 -43.23 -44.05
CA GLY A 707 27.15 -42.25 -43.14
C GLY A 707 26.56 -40.83 -43.15
N GLU A 708 25.85 -40.47 -44.21
CA GLU A 708 24.90 -39.39 -44.30
C GLU A 708 23.54 -40.09 -44.25
N GLY A 709 22.70 -39.70 -43.28
CA GLY A 709 21.27 -39.98 -43.41
C GLY A 709 20.85 -39.46 -44.79
N ILE A 710 20.18 -40.32 -45.57
CA ILE A 710 19.77 -40.00 -46.94
C ILE A 710 18.98 -38.69 -46.95
#